data_AF-A0A6S6XY73-F1
#
_entry.id   AF-A0A6S6XY73-F1
#
_cell.length_a   1.000
_cell.length_b   1.000
_cell.length_c   1.000
_cell.angle_alpha   90.00
_cell.angle_beta   90.00
_cell.angle_gamma   90.00
#
_symmetry.space_group_name_H-M   'P 1'
#
loop_
_entity.id
_entity.type
_entity.pdbx_description
1 polymer ?
#
loop_
_entity_poly.entity_id
_entity_poly.type
_entity_poly.pdbx_seq_one_letter_code
_entity_poly.pdbx_strand_id
1 'polypeptide(L)'
;MAGRKQHYIPQSVQRAFEASRTGTKSQVLVFRKGKKPYVTSTEGSAAERDFYSNHLVDGEGALDDKITDFENEHLTAMLRELRVTKRGSVDSELAAITVAHLAFRTAHVRGSMQTVADDAVEHMKALIDDRDAIRHFVGVDTATCDSQLAERVRENLSELGLDAWPQKDRIAIERMVMFRVRERFDDLFLQSQSSLRTALAILDNIVPGSIATGHARVLSESLVPPGRVKVLRTFEWEVIPADDGQCPFILPDCVVIASSSSKDYQPFSMLSIEEAATVVMPLSPNQLLVGGRIPVRIDPAYVNMDFARCSLEFFISSLHDEGNFRLAELIGGYTAELKKDLFETEEAAPLSTTCTTDQMAKVQIRTPIGKTGEAMKQVLSRIVGEVIEPVWADRVESITVASNMTSALEAVWKRTPTPAELSAAALGTVEAANSGGDWKYRVIVPRNLAQALLKTADQAGQLAASRVVKMHLGRVYYLDCWACRVPEMLGPRLELSLWERIASITALRVGSHYFGGLASARHESEPFPGGNRLDELAANLRHCFTALRQARQQAFMHRNVDQVLADAIGPIDTLLVSVATVSGFLNAKDLALPHDSDAGDALSKAGLWEWYLLFAKDLGRHYATRERWASPSDLEPLIGHIERLLWTVGVIVSKTDSGLWIDVIDDARMPVLEKILLA
;
A
#
# COMPACT_ATOMS: atom_id res chain seq x y z
N MET A 1 56.42 -8.67 -2.46
CA MET A 1 55.18 -9.47 -2.35
C MET A 1 54.02 -8.48 -2.27
N ALA A 2 53.83 -7.70 -3.34
CA ALA A 2 52.63 -6.90 -3.55
C ALA A 2 51.54 -7.82 -4.14
N GLY A 3 50.27 -7.49 -3.94
CA GLY A 3 49.16 -8.09 -4.66
C GLY A 3 48.16 -8.89 -3.81
N ARG A 4 48.58 -9.94 -3.10
CA ARG A 4 47.61 -10.95 -2.59
C ARG A 4 46.86 -10.62 -1.29
N LYS A 5 47.05 -9.43 -0.72
CA LYS A 5 46.36 -8.98 0.51
C LYS A 5 46.13 -7.48 0.45
N GLN A 6 44.90 -7.09 0.14
CA GLN A 6 44.52 -5.69 0.01
C GLN A 6 43.87 -5.17 1.27
N HIS A 7 44.22 -3.93 1.60
CA HIS A 7 43.69 -3.18 2.72
C HIS A 7 42.56 -2.28 2.24
N TYR A 8 41.32 -2.56 2.65
CA TYR A 8 40.16 -1.70 2.31
C TYR A 8 40.11 -0.42 3.16
N ILE A 9 40.94 -0.33 4.21
CA ILE A 9 41.37 0.93 4.85
C ILE A 9 42.90 0.98 4.77
N PRO A 10 43.51 1.93 4.05
CA PRO A 10 44.97 1.99 3.89
C PRO A 10 45.74 1.91 5.20
N GLN A 11 46.87 1.20 5.22
CA GLN A 11 47.73 1.17 6.40
C GLN A 11 48.24 2.58 6.78
N SER A 12 48.45 3.46 5.80
CA SER A 12 48.85 4.85 6.04
C SER A 12 47.80 5.67 6.80
N VAL A 13 46.51 5.31 6.65
CA VAL A 13 45.39 5.87 7.44
C VAL A 13 45.39 5.26 8.83
N GLN A 14 45.40 3.93 8.93
CA GLN A 14 45.36 3.22 10.23
C GLN A 14 46.54 3.56 11.15
N ARG A 15 47.76 3.71 10.62
CA ARG A 15 48.96 4.05 11.39
C ARG A 15 48.88 5.41 12.10
N ALA A 16 48.01 6.32 11.66
CA ALA A 16 47.79 7.58 12.37
C ALA A 16 47.07 7.39 13.72
N PHE A 17 46.36 6.26 13.89
CA PHE A 17 45.65 5.88 15.11
C PHE A 17 46.40 4.80 15.90
N GLU A 18 47.74 4.80 15.81
CA GLU A 18 48.61 3.86 16.53
C GLU A 18 48.35 3.97 18.05
N ALA A 19 48.00 2.83 18.67
CA ALA A 19 47.83 2.72 20.11
C ALA A 19 49.15 2.34 20.80
N SER A 20 49.96 1.52 20.13
CA SER A 20 51.31 1.15 20.61
C SER A 20 52.19 0.70 19.45
N ARG A 21 53.50 0.62 19.71
CA ARG A 21 54.49 0.14 18.74
C ARG A 21 55.29 -1.03 19.30
N THR A 22 55.39 -2.10 18.53
CA THR A 22 56.23 -3.25 18.88
C THR A 22 57.29 -3.44 17.79
N GLY A 23 58.52 -2.99 18.05
CA GLY A 23 59.59 -2.97 17.05
C GLY A 23 59.27 -2.02 15.90
N THR A 24 59.24 -2.53 14.67
CA THR A 24 58.87 -1.77 13.46
C THR A 24 57.37 -1.78 13.16
N LYS A 25 56.56 -2.50 13.94
CA LYS A 25 55.13 -2.69 13.67
C LYS A 25 54.27 -1.76 14.52
N SER A 26 53.46 -0.94 13.85
CA SER A 26 52.38 -0.16 14.46
C SER A 26 51.20 -1.06 14.81
N GLN A 27 50.73 -0.98 16.05
CA GLN A 27 49.56 -1.69 16.55
C GLN A 27 48.40 -0.72 16.79
N VAL A 28 47.20 -1.17 16.45
CA VAL A 28 45.94 -0.44 16.61
C VAL A 28 44.97 -1.23 17.47
N LEU A 29 44.05 -0.52 18.15
CA LEU A 29 43.01 -1.13 18.95
C LEU A 29 41.70 -1.15 18.16
N VAL A 30 41.13 -2.35 17.96
CA VAL A 30 39.91 -2.55 17.18
C VAL A 30 38.74 -2.84 18.12
N PHE A 31 37.66 -2.08 17.97
CA PHE A 31 36.41 -2.26 18.71
C PHE A 31 35.34 -2.84 17.80
N ARG A 32 34.57 -3.81 18.32
CA ARG A 32 33.45 -4.46 17.63
C ARG A 32 32.28 -4.54 18.59
N LYS A 33 31.06 -4.39 18.06
CA LYS A 33 29.83 -4.48 18.86
C LYS A 33 29.76 -5.79 19.64
N GLY A 34 29.47 -5.71 20.94
CA GLY A 34 29.31 -6.87 21.82
C GLY A 34 30.56 -7.77 21.99
N LYS A 35 31.75 -7.34 21.54
CA LYS A 35 33.00 -8.11 21.64
C LYS A 35 34.07 -7.32 22.40
N LYS A 36 34.96 -8.03 23.08
CA LYS A 36 36.13 -7.41 23.73
C LYS A 36 37.05 -6.79 22.66
N PRO A 37 37.57 -5.57 22.85
CA PRO A 37 38.52 -4.97 21.94
C PRO A 37 39.80 -5.81 21.91
N TYR A 38 40.48 -5.78 20.77
CA TYR A 38 41.73 -6.51 20.58
C TYR A 38 42.77 -5.64 19.90
N VAL A 39 44.02 -5.87 20.24
CA VAL A 39 45.17 -5.21 19.64
C VAL A 39 45.64 -6.03 18.44
N THR A 40 45.86 -5.38 17.31
CA THR A 40 46.39 -6.03 16.11
C THR A 40 47.37 -5.11 15.38
N SER A 41 48.27 -5.69 14.59
CA SER A 41 49.12 -4.91 13.70
C SER A 41 48.29 -4.33 12.56
N THR A 42 48.64 -3.13 12.10
CA THR A 42 48.04 -2.52 10.88
C THR A 42 48.17 -3.39 9.63
N GLU A 43 49.13 -4.32 9.58
CA GLU A 43 49.24 -5.34 8.52
C GLU A 43 48.10 -6.38 8.57
N GLY A 44 47.47 -6.56 9.73
CA GLY A 44 46.47 -7.58 10.05
C GLY A 44 45.03 -7.07 10.18
N SER A 45 44.80 -5.75 10.24
CA SER A 45 43.48 -5.12 10.31
C SER A 45 43.02 -4.53 8.98
N ALA A 46 41.70 -4.51 8.78
CA ALA A 46 41.02 -3.96 7.62
C ALA A 46 41.59 -4.46 6.27
N ALA A 47 41.83 -5.77 6.16
CA ALA A 47 42.43 -6.40 5.00
C ALA A 47 41.86 -7.79 4.72
N GLU A 48 41.73 -8.10 3.43
CA GLU A 48 41.24 -9.39 2.94
C GLU A 48 42.18 -9.92 1.84
N ARG A 49 42.20 -11.24 1.65
CA ARG A 49 42.93 -11.86 0.54
C ARG A 49 42.04 -11.81 -0.71
N ASP A 50 42.60 -11.36 -1.82
CA ASP A 50 41.91 -11.29 -3.12
C ASP A 50 40.58 -10.48 -3.04
N PHE A 51 40.65 -9.24 -2.55
CA PHE A 51 39.46 -8.42 -2.25
C PHE A 51 38.81 -7.77 -3.49
N TYR A 52 39.59 -7.08 -4.35
CA TYR A 52 39.07 -6.49 -5.58
C TYR A 52 39.41 -7.29 -6.84
N SER A 53 40.50 -8.07 -6.79
CA SER A 53 40.92 -8.95 -7.88
C SER A 53 41.55 -10.22 -7.36
N ASN A 54 41.55 -11.27 -8.18
CA ASN A 54 42.25 -12.51 -7.89
C ASN A 54 43.46 -12.61 -8.80
N HIS A 55 44.67 -12.42 -8.24
CA HIS A 55 45.92 -12.46 -9.02
C HIS A 55 46.18 -13.78 -9.76
N LEU A 56 45.54 -14.89 -9.37
CA LEU A 56 45.63 -16.16 -10.10
C LEU A 56 44.78 -16.17 -11.38
N VAL A 57 43.78 -15.31 -11.47
CA VAL A 57 42.83 -15.21 -12.59
C VAL A 57 43.09 -13.95 -13.43
N ASP A 58 43.45 -12.84 -12.79
CA ASP A 58 43.47 -11.50 -13.39
C ASP A 58 44.87 -11.02 -13.83
N GLY A 59 45.95 -11.69 -13.42
CA GLY A 59 47.33 -11.42 -13.88
C GLY A 59 48.01 -10.17 -13.27
N GLU A 60 49.14 -9.74 -13.86
CA GLU A 60 49.84 -8.48 -13.52
C GLU A 60 49.07 -7.27 -14.10
N GLY A 61 48.93 -6.20 -13.31
CA GLY A 61 48.14 -5.01 -13.70
C GLY A 61 46.67 -5.11 -13.31
N ALA A 62 46.34 -6.06 -12.43
CA ALA A 62 45.03 -6.22 -11.81
C ALA A 62 44.65 -4.97 -10.98
N LEU A 63 43.38 -4.86 -10.62
CA LEU A 63 42.86 -3.69 -9.88
C LEU A 63 43.64 -3.43 -8.58
N ASP A 64 44.04 -4.51 -7.90
CA ASP A 64 44.84 -4.46 -6.68
C ASP A 64 46.21 -3.78 -6.89
N ASP A 65 46.86 -3.99 -8.03
CA ASP A 65 48.14 -3.35 -8.36
C ASP A 65 47.94 -1.84 -8.59
N LYS A 66 46.93 -1.48 -9.40
CA LYS A 66 46.60 -0.08 -9.71
C LYS A 66 46.27 0.74 -8.46
N ILE A 67 45.52 0.14 -7.53
CA ILE A 67 45.23 0.75 -6.23
C ILE A 67 46.53 0.96 -5.45
N THR A 68 47.36 -0.09 -5.35
CA THR A 68 48.62 -0.05 -4.59
C THR A 68 49.57 1.02 -5.11
N ASP A 69 49.68 1.17 -6.43
CA ASP A 69 50.53 2.18 -7.08
C ASP A 69 50.03 3.60 -6.77
N PHE A 70 48.73 3.86 -6.95
CA PHE A 70 48.13 5.15 -6.63
C PHE A 70 48.34 5.55 -5.16
N GLU A 71 48.24 4.59 -4.23
CA GLU A 71 48.44 4.84 -2.81
C GLU A 71 49.87 5.26 -2.46
N ASN A 72 50.84 4.58 -3.06
CA ASN A 72 52.25 4.82 -2.81
C ASN A 72 52.72 6.12 -3.47
N GLU A 73 52.28 6.39 -4.69
CA GLU A 73 52.70 7.56 -5.48
C GLU A 73 51.98 8.85 -5.07
N HIS A 74 50.69 8.78 -4.72
CA HIS A 74 49.86 9.97 -4.51
C HIS A 74 49.25 10.05 -3.11
N LEU A 75 48.46 9.05 -2.69
CA LEU A 75 47.65 9.14 -1.46
C LEU A 75 48.49 9.39 -0.21
N THR A 76 49.64 8.71 -0.09
CA THR A 76 50.52 8.84 1.08
C THR A 76 51.10 10.25 1.21
N ALA A 77 51.42 10.91 0.09
CA ALA A 77 51.88 12.29 0.08
C ALA A 77 50.77 13.25 0.50
N MET A 78 49.55 13.06 -0.03
CA MET A 78 48.39 13.89 0.29
C MET A 78 48.00 13.80 1.78
N LEU A 79 47.93 12.58 2.34
CA LEU A 79 47.63 12.37 3.75
C LEU A 79 48.69 12.99 4.67
N ARG A 80 49.97 12.97 4.27
CA ARG A 80 51.04 13.62 5.03
C ARG A 80 50.86 15.14 5.05
N GLU A 81 50.54 15.74 3.92
CA GLU A 81 50.30 17.18 3.81
C GLU A 81 49.10 17.61 4.67
N LEU A 82 47.98 16.89 4.59
CA LEU A 82 46.79 17.13 5.42
C LEU A 82 47.09 17.09 6.92
N ARG A 83 47.94 16.15 7.37
CA ARG A 83 48.27 15.99 8.79
C ARG A 83 49.26 17.03 9.32
N VAL A 84 50.10 17.61 8.47
CA VAL A 84 51.03 18.69 8.88
C VAL A 84 50.26 19.96 9.24
N THR A 85 49.10 20.18 8.60
CA THR A 85 48.19 21.29 8.93
C THR A 85 47.54 21.07 10.29
N LYS A 86 48.02 21.79 11.32
CA LYS A 86 47.50 21.67 12.69
C LYS A 86 46.08 22.24 12.85
N ARG A 87 45.82 23.38 12.24
CA ARG A 87 44.51 24.05 12.17
C ARG A 87 44.49 24.97 10.96
N GLY A 88 43.35 25.04 10.27
CA GLY A 88 43.12 26.04 9.21
C GLY A 88 42.79 25.43 7.85
N SER A 89 42.65 26.32 6.87
CA SER A 89 42.18 25.95 5.53
C SER A 89 43.15 25.04 4.78
N VAL A 90 42.60 24.17 3.95
CA VAL A 90 43.30 23.16 3.14
C VAL A 90 42.95 23.36 1.67
N ASP A 91 43.89 23.02 0.78
CA ASP A 91 43.64 22.95 -0.65
C ASP A 91 42.45 22.00 -0.99
N SER A 92 41.48 22.52 -1.74
CA SER A 92 40.24 21.78 -2.02
C SER A 92 40.42 20.65 -3.01
N GLU A 93 41.45 20.70 -3.88
CA GLU A 93 41.81 19.62 -4.80
C GLU A 93 42.35 18.42 -4.00
N LEU A 94 43.31 18.70 -3.12
CA LEU A 94 43.96 17.73 -2.24
C LEU A 94 42.93 16.98 -1.37
N ALA A 95 42.03 17.73 -0.72
CA ALA A 95 41.00 17.17 0.14
C ALA A 95 39.97 16.36 -0.66
N ALA A 96 39.50 16.89 -1.80
CA ALA A 96 38.52 16.23 -2.65
C ALA A 96 38.99 14.87 -3.17
N ILE A 97 40.23 14.78 -3.69
CA ILE A 97 40.80 13.53 -4.19
C ILE A 97 40.94 12.51 -3.05
N THR A 98 41.48 12.94 -1.90
CA THR A 98 41.72 12.06 -0.75
C THR A 98 40.41 11.46 -0.23
N VAL A 99 39.39 12.29 -0.02
CA VAL A 99 38.08 11.88 0.48
C VAL A 99 37.35 10.99 -0.52
N ALA A 100 37.33 11.37 -1.80
CA ALA A 100 36.66 10.59 -2.85
C ALA A 100 37.27 9.19 -2.99
N HIS A 101 38.60 9.08 -2.93
CA HIS A 101 39.28 7.79 -3.02
C HIS A 101 38.99 6.89 -1.82
N LEU A 102 39.07 7.43 -0.59
CA LEU A 102 38.94 6.64 0.63
C LEU A 102 37.51 6.16 0.89
N ALA A 103 36.50 6.97 0.57
CA ALA A 103 35.10 6.63 0.88
C ALA A 103 34.57 5.43 0.08
N PHE A 104 35.03 5.24 -1.16
CA PHE A 104 34.53 4.18 -2.07
C PHE A 104 35.29 2.86 -1.98
N ARG A 105 36.42 2.86 -1.27
CA ARG A 105 37.30 1.72 -1.15
C ARG A 105 36.95 0.82 0.04
N THR A 106 36.07 1.24 0.93
CA THR A 106 35.81 0.51 2.18
C THR A 106 34.96 -0.74 1.98
N ALA A 107 35.21 -1.79 2.76
CA ALA A 107 34.35 -2.97 2.84
C ALA A 107 32.93 -2.64 3.33
N HIS A 108 32.79 -1.50 4.00
CA HIS A 108 31.51 -0.92 4.40
C HIS A 108 30.53 -0.82 3.22
N VAL A 109 30.97 -0.38 2.04
CA VAL A 109 30.09 -0.25 0.86
C VAL A 109 29.50 -1.61 0.46
N ARG A 110 30.34 -2.63 0.32
CA ARG A 110 29.93 -3.99 -0.04
C ARG A 110 29.02 -4.61 1.01
N GLY A 111 29.39 -4.49 2.29
CA GLY A 111 28.61 -5.06 3.40
C GLY A 111 27.24 -4.40 3.58
N SER A 112 27.15 -3.08 3.41
CA SER A 112 25.88 -2.36 3.44
C SER A 112 24.97 -2.74 2.27
N MET A 113 25.52 -2.86 1.04
CA MET A 113 24.75 -3.35 -0.11
C MET A 113 24.26 -4.79 0.06
N GLN A 114 25.10 -5.67 0.60
CA GLN A 114 24.72 -7.06 0.87
C GLN A 114 23.56 -7.11 1.87
N THR A 115 23.67 -6.37 2.96
CA THR A 115 22.66 -6.33 4.02
C THR A 115 21.31 -5.83 3.49
N VAL A 116 21.30 -4.78 2.66
CA VAL A 116 20.06 -4.28 2.04
C VAL A 116 19.46 -5.29 1.07
N ALA A 117 20.29 -5.99 0.28
CA ALA A 117 19.82 -6.97 -0.68
C ALA A 117 19.26 -8.24 -0.01
N ASP A 118 19.92 -8.73 1.05
CA ASP A 118 19.45 -9.87 1.85
C ASP A 118 18.08 -9.57 2.46
N ASP A 119 17.93 -8.39 3.07
CA ASP A 119 16.66 -7.95 3.65
C ASP A 119 15.56 -7.82 2.59
N ALA A 120 15.86 -7.31 1.39
CA ALA A 120 14.89 -7.22 0.30
C ALA A 120 14.43 -8.62 -0.17
N VAL A 121 15.36 -9.58 -0.27
CA VAL A 121 15.04 -10.97 -0.62
C VAL A 121 14.19 -11.62 0.48
N GLU A 122 14.51 -11.37 1.75
CA GLU A 122 13.73 -11.87 2.89
C GLU A 122 12.30 -11.30 2.90
N HIS A 123 12.12 -10.00 2.67
CA HIS A 123 10.79 -9.39 2.54
C HIS A 123 10.01 -9.96 1.35
N MET A 124 10.64 -10.16 0.19
CA MET A 124 9.97 -10.78 -0.95
C MET A 124 9.55 -12.23 -0.66
N LYS A 125 10.36 -12.99 0.08
CA LYS A 125 9.99 -14.34 0.55
C LYS A 125 8.76 -14.27 1.47
N ALA A 126 8.74 -13.35 2.43
CA ALA A 126 7.62 -13.16 3.32
C ALA A 126 6.33 -12.75 2.58
N LEU A 127 6.42 -11.86 1.59
CA LEU A 127 5.29 -11.47 0.74
C LEU A 127 4.68 -12.65 -0.01
N ILE A 128 5.50 -13.58 -0.52
CA ILE A 128 5.00 -14.76 -1.24
C ILE A 128 4.26 -15.75 -0.32
N ASP A 129 4.56 -15.71 0.98
CA ASP A 129 3.88 -16.58 1.95
C ASP A 129 2.54 -15.99 2.43
N ASP A 130 2.32 -14.70 2.22
CA ASP A 130 1.05 -14.00 2.54
C ASP A 130 0.26 -13.65 1.27
N ARG A 131 -0.91 -14.28 1.13
CA ARG A 131 -1.80 -14.10 -0.03
C ARG A 131 -2.34 -12.69 -0.17
N ASP A 132 -2.70 -12.04 0.92
CA ASP A 132 -3.25 -10.68 0.85
C ASP A 132 -2.13 -9.66 0.63
N ALA A 133 -0.96 -9.90 1.21
CA ALA A 133 0.21 -9.05 0.98
C ALA A 133 0.69 -9.10 -0.48
N ILE A 134 0.81 -10.28 -1.10
CA ILE A 134 1.19 -10.36 -2.51
C ILE A 134 0.11 -9.76 -3.44
N ARG A 135 -1.16 -9.95 -3.11
CA ARG A 135 -2.27 -9.36 -3.87
C ARG A 135 -2.23 -7.84 -3.83
N HIS A 136 -1.90 -7.27 -2.67
CA HIS A 136 -1.69 -5.84 -2.50
C HIS A 136 -0.44 -5.36 -3.26
N PHE A 137 0.68 -6.09 -3.15
CA PHE A 137 1.94 -5.77 -3.82
C PHE A 137 1.80 -5.75 -5.34
N VAL A 138 1.10 -6.73 -5.92
CA VAL A 138 0.80 -6.76 -7.37
C VAL A 138 -0.15 -5.63 -7.77
N GLY A 139 -0.92 -5.08 -6.82
CA GLY A 139 -1.90 -4.03 -7.08
C GLY A 139 -3.08 -4.52 -7.92
N VAL A 140 -3.36 -5.83 -7.93
CA VAL A 140 -4.33 -6.46 -8.87
C VAL A 140 -5.72 -5.84 -8.75
N ASP A 141 -6.07 -5.31 -7.59
CA ASP A 141 -7.39 -4.74 -7.31
C ASP A 141 -7.50 -3.23 -7.44
N THR A 142 -6.37 -2.55 -7.46
CA THR A 142 -6.29 -1.10 -7.72
C THR A 142 -5.80 -0.84 -9.14
N ALA A 143 -5.60 -1.90 -9.93
CA ALA A 143 -5.17 -1.83 -11.31
C ALA A 143 -6.18 -1.06 -12.17
N THR A 144 -5.75 0.09 -12.66
CA THR A 144 -6.45 0.86 -13.69
C THR A 144 -6.03 0.40 -15.09
N CYS A 145 -6.68 0.91 -16.13
CA CYS A 145 -6.32 0.62 -17.54
C CYS A 145 -4.87 0.99 -17.90
N ASP A 146 -4.24 1.88 -17.13
CA ASP A 146 -2.85 2.34 -17.32
C ASP A 146 -1.85 1.65 -16.37
N SER A 147 -2.31 0.65 -15.60
CA SER A 147 -1.44 -0.09 -14.69
C SER A 147 -0.49 -1.01 -15.47
N GLN A 148 0.67 -1.33 -14.87
CA GLN A 148 1.62 -2.29 -15.45
C GLN A 148 0.99 -3.66 -15.69
N LEU A 149 0.04 -4.06 -14.84
CA LEU A 149 -0.72 -5.29 -15.02
C LEU A 149 -1.61 -5.22 -16.27
N ALA A 150 -2.33 -4.12 -16.48
CA ALA A 150 -3.15 -3.91 -17.67
C ALA A 150 -2.31 -3.90 -18.95
N GLU A 151 -1.16 -3.22 -18.94
CA GLU A 151 -0.22 -3.27 -20.07
C GLU A 151 0.25 -4.69 -20.34
N ARG A 152 0.60 -5.46 -19.30
CA ARG A 152 1.06 -6.84 -19.49
C ARG A 152 -0.04 -7.75 -20.04
N VAL A 153 -1.28 -7.54 -19.62
CA VAL A 153 -2.44 -8.23 -20.21
C VAL A 153 -2.59 -7.84 -21.68
N ARG A 154 -2.48 -6.54 -22.01
CA ARG A 154 -2.58 -6.06 -23.39
C ARG A 154 -1.50 -6.64 -24.29
N GLU A 155 -0.25 -6.65 -23.84
CA GLU A 155 0.89 -7.27 -24.55
C GLU A 155 0.62 -8.75 -24.84
N ASN A 156 0.21 -9.53 -23.83
CA ASN A 156 -0.11 -10.95 -24.01
C ASN A 156 -1.30 -11.17 -24.97
N LEU A 157 -2.30 -10.29 -24.95
CA LEU A 157 -3.43 -10.37 -25.89
C LEU A 157 -3.01 -9.99 -27.32
N SER A 158 -2.12 -9.01 -27.49
CA SER A 158 -1.54 -8.64 -28.78
C SER A 158 -0.74 -9.79 -29.40
N GLU A 159 0.03 -10.54 -28.60
CA GLU A 159 0.75 -11.75 -29.05
C GLU A 159 -0.18 -12.84 -29.59
N LEU A 160 -1.43 -12.91 -29.08
CA LEU A 160 -2.47 -13.82 -29.57
C LEU A 160 -3.20 -13.31 -30.83
N GLY A 161 -2.80 -12.15 -31.37
CA GLY A 161 -3.34 -11.57 -32.61
C GLY A 161 -4.61 -10.74 -32.42
N LEU A 162 -4.94 -10.31 -31.19
CA LEU A 162 -6.14 -9.50 -30.93
C LEU A 162 -6.05 -8.07 -31.47
N ASP A 163 -4.87 -7.61 -31.90
CA ASP A 163 -4.73 -6.30 -32.54
C ASP A 163 -5.49 -6.18 -33.87
N ALA A 164 -5.77 -7.31 -34.51
CA ALA A 164 -6.57 -7.36 -35.73
C ALA A 164 -8.08 -7.28 -35.46
N TRP A 165 -8.52 -7.33 -34.20
CA TRP A 165 -9.94 -7.34 -33.83
C TRP A 165 -10.50 -5.91 -33.76
N PRO A 166 -11.82 -5.72 -33.92
CA PRO A 166 -12.45 -4.43 -33.69
C PRO A 166 -12.15 -3.89 -32.28
N GLN A 167 -11.93 -2.58 -32.16
CA GLN A 167 -11.57 -1.92 -30.89
C GLN A 167 -12.52 -2.27 -29.75
N LYS A 168 -13.83 -2.33 -30.02
CA LYS A 168 -14.86 -2.70 -29.03
C LYS A 168 -14.64 -4.10 -28.46
N ASP A 169 -14.25 -5.07 -29.29
CA ASP A 169 -14.09 -6.47 -28.88
C ASP A 169 -12.77 -6.64 -28.10
N ARG A 170 -11.72 -5.92 -28.50
CA ARG A 170 -10.45 -5.88 -27.76
C ARG A 170 -10.64 -5.31 -26.36
N ILE A 171 -11.34 -4.17 -26.22
CA ILE A 171 -11.64 -3.55 -24.91
C ILE A 171 -12.48 -4.50 -24.05
N ALA A 172 -13.48 -5.17 -24.62
CA ALA A 172 -14.29 -6.14 -23.89
C ALA A 172 -13.44 -7.28 -23.33
N ILE A 173 -12.59 -7.91 -24.15
CA ILE A 173 -11.75 -9.03 -23.70
C ILE A 173 -10.71 -8.58 -22.68
N GLU A 174 -10.06 -7.43 -22.87
CA GLU A 174 -9.10 -6.88 -21.89
C GLU A 174 -9.75 -6.73 -20.51
N ARG A 175 -10.95 -6.15 -20.45
CA ARG A 175 -11.70 -5.98 -19.19
C ARG A 175 -12.14 -7.31 -18.59
N MET A 176 -12.58 -8.27 -19.41
CA MET A 176 -12.94 -9.61 -18.96
C MET A 176 -11.74 -10.34 -18.35
N VAL A 177 -10.58 -10.30 -19.02
CA VAL A 177 -9.35 -10.93 -18.54
C VAL A 177 -8.87 -10.26 -17.26
N MET A 178 -8.85 -8.93 -17.19
CA MET A 178 -8.47 -8.20 -15.97
C MET A 178 -9.38 -8.55 -14.79
N PHE A 179 -10.70 -8.56 -15.01
CA PHE A 179 -11.65 -8.97 -13.98
C PHE A 179 -11.41 -10.43 -13.56
N ARG A 180 -11.11 -11.31 -14.52
CA ARG A 180 -10.87 -12.73 -14.26
C ARG A 180 -9.59 -12.98 -13.47
N VAL A 181 -8.52 -12.24 -13.75
CA VAL A 181 -7.28 -12.27 -12.97
C VAL A 181 -7.55 -11.88 -11.52
N ARG A 182 -8.40 -10.88 -11.28
CA ARG A 182 -8.82 -10.49 -9.92
C ARG A 182 -9.65 -11.58 -9.24
N GLU A 183 -10.60 -12.16 -9.98
CA GLU A 183 -11.52 -13.19 -9.49
C GLU A 183 -10.80 -14.49 -9.14
N ARG A 184 -9.80 -14.92 -9.92
CA ARG A 184 -9.06 -16.17 -9.73
C ARG A 184 -7.64 -15.98 -9.20
N PHE A 185 -7.30 -14.79 -8.72
CA PHE A 185 -5.93 -14.49 -8.29
C PHE A 185 -5.39 -15.55 -7.33
N ASP A 186 -6.19 -15.98 -6.37
CA ASP A 186 -5.77 -16.93 -5.34
C ASP A 186 -5.40 -18.29 -5.95
N ASP A 187 -6.20 -18.77 -6.91
CA ASP A 187 -5.90 -20.00 -7.65
C ASP A 187 -4.68 -19.86 -8.55
N LEU A 188 -4.59 -18.75 -9.30
CA LEU A 188 -3.46 -18.44 -10.19
C LEU A 188 -2.16 -18.30 -9.39
N PHE A 189 -2.24 -17.68 -8.22
CA PHE A 189 -1.13 -17.52 -7.31
C PHE A 189 -0.69 -18.88 -6.75
N LEU A 190 -1.62 -19.70 -6.26
CA LEU A 190 -1.29 -21.05 -5.77
C LEU A 190 -0.60 -21.91 -6.84
N GLN A 191 -1.02 -21.80 -8.11
CA GLN A 191 -0.39 -22.51 -9.22
C GLN A 191 1.03 -22.01 -9.53
N SER A 192 1.30 -20.71 -9.35
CA SER A 192 2.58 -20.07 -9.69
C SER A 192 3.55 -19.91 -8.51
N GLN A 193 3.08 -20.10 -7.26
CA GLN A 193 3.84 -19.85 -6.03
C GLN A 193 5.16 -20.65 -5.98
N SER A 194 5.13 -21.92 -6.42
CA SER A 194 6.32 -22.78 -6.43
C SER A 194 7.41 -22.27 -7.38
N SER A 195 7.02 -21.81 -8.57
CA SER A 195 7.92 -21.21 -9.56
C SER A 195 8.51 -19.90 -9.03
N LEU A 196 7.71 -19.05 -8.39
CA LEU A 196 8.18 -17.79 -7.79
C LEU A 196 9.19 -18.04 -6.67
N ARG A 197 8.94 -19.01 -5.78
CA ARG A 197 9.89 -19.42 -4.74
C ARG A 197 11.22 -19.90 -5.35
N THR A 198 11.15 -20.66 -6.43
CA THR A 198 12.34 -21.13 -7.14
C THR A 198 13.14 -19.97 -7.73
N ALA A 199 12.46 -19.00 -8.35
CA ALA A 199 13.11 -17.80 -8.89
C ALA A 199 13.78 -16.96 -7.79
N LEU A 200 13.12 -16.75 -6.64
CA LEU A 200 13.73 -16.05 -5.51
C LEU A 200 14.94 -16.81 -4.93
N ALA A 201 14.87 -18.14 -4.84
CA ALA A 201 16.00 -18.94 -4.37
C ALA A 201 17.21 -18.84 -5.32
N ILE A 202 16.99 -18.72 -6.63
CA ILE A 202 18.07 -18.46 -7.60
C ILE A 202 18.67 -17.07 -7.36
N LEU A 203 17.84 -16.04 -7.18
CA LEU A 203 18.31 -14.68 -6.90
C LEU A 203 19.16 -14.61 -5.63
N ASP A 204 18.70 -15.25 -4.54
CA ASP A 204 19.40 -15.34 -3.25
C ASP A 204 20.85 -15.87 -3.40
N ASN A 205 21.05 -16.83 -4.32
CA ASN A 205 22.37 -17.39 -4.60
C ASN A 205 23.26 -16.50 -5.49
N ILE A 206 22.67 -15.63 -6.33
CA ILE A 206 23.39 -14.80 -7.31
C ILE A 206 23.84 -13.46 -6.71
N VAL A 207 23.02 -12.88 -5.84
CA VAL A 207 23.21 -11.54 -5.26
C VAL A 207 24.60 -11.36 -4.63
N PRO A 208 25.11 -12.27 -3.77
CA PRO A 208 26.40 -12.05 -3.11
C PRO A 208 27.60 -11.92 -4.06
N GLY A 209 27.63 -12.70 -5.14
CA GLY A 209 28.69 -12.65 -6.14
C GLY A 209 28.61 -11.42 -7.05
N SER A 210 27.39 -10.94 -7.31
CA SER A 210 27.13 -9.82 -8.21
C SER A 210 27.53 -8.47 -7.59
N ILE A 211 27.32 -8.29 -6.29
CA ILE A 211 27.70 -7.05 -5.57
C ILE A 211 29.23 -6.87 -5.58
N ALA A 212 29.98 -7.94 -5.30
CA ALA A 212 31.44 -7.90 -5.31
C ALA A 212 31.98 -7.53 -6.71
N THR A 213 31.45 -8.19 -7.74
CA THR A 213 31.85 -7.97 -9.14
C THR A 213 31.50 -6.55 -9.60
N GLY A 214 30.31 -6.04 -9.23
CA GLY A 214 29.87 -4.68 -9.55
C GLY A 214 30.75 -3.61 -8.90
N HIS A 215 31.09 -3.76 -7.61
CA HIS A 215 31.96 -2.83 -6.89
C HIS A 215 33.37 -2.79 -7.48
N ALA A 216 33.97 -3.95 -7.76
CA ALA A 216 35.27 -4.03 -8.41
C ALA A 216 35.27 -3.39 -9.80
N ARG A 217 34.22 -3.59 -10.60
CA ARG A 217 34.07 -2.95 -11.92
C ARG A 217 34.09 -1.43 -11.82
N VAL A 218 33.30 -0.83 -10.91
CA VAL A 218 33.25 0.63 -10.72
C VAL A 218 34.62 1.20 -10.34
N LEU A 219 35.35 0.53 -9.45
CA LEU A 219 36.71 0.94 -9.07
C LEU A 219 37.73 0.77 -10.20
N SER A 220 37.53 -0.21 -11.09
CA SER A 220 38.40 -0.41 -12.25
C SER A 220 38.26 0.67 -13.32
N GLU A 221 37.09 1.31 -13.42
CA GLU A 221 36.83 2.42 -14.33
C GLU A 221 37.48 3.72 -13.85
N SER A 222 37.43 4.00 -12.55
CA SER A 222 38.18 5.10 -11.93
C SER A 222 38.44 4.86 -10.45
N LEU A 223 39.72 4.93 -10.05
CA LEU A 223 40.14 4.89 -8.64
C LEU A 223 39.70 6.11 -7.84
N VAL A 224 39.37 7.20 -8.53
CA VAL A 224 38.88 8.46 -7.95
C VAL A 224 37.71 8.96 -8.82
N PRO A 225 36.45 8.80 -8.39
CA PRO A 225 35.31 9.16 -9.22
C PRO A 225 35.30 10.66 -9.59
N PRO A 226 35.45 11.04 -10.88
CA PRO A 226 35.68 12.44 -11.28
C PRO A 226 34.50 13.35 -10.99
N GLY A 227 33.27 12.82 -11.07
CA GLY A 227 32.06 13.55 -10.69
C GLY A 227 32.05 13.95 -9.21
N ARG A 228 32.54 13.07 -8.32
CA ARG A 228 32.61 13.36 -6.89
C ARG A 228 33.69 14.38 -6.56
N VAL A 229 34.86 14.24 -7.17
CA VAL A 229 35.94 15.23 -7.01
C VAL A 229 35.47 16.61 -7.46
N LYS A 230 34.77 16.71 -8.60
CA LYS A 230 34.23 17.98 -9.10
C LYS A 230 33.35 18.70 -8.07
N VAL A 231 32.47 17.97 -7.38
CA VAL A 231 31.61 18.56 -6.34
C VAL A 231 32.40 18.88 -5.07
N LEU A 232 33.25 17.97 -4.60
CA LEU A 232 34.05 18.19 -3.38
C LEU A 232 35.05 19.34 -3.51
N ARG A 233 35.53 19.65 -4.72
CA ARG A 233 36.36 20.83 -4.99
C ARG A 233 35.64 22.15 -4.70
N THR A 234 34.31 22.17 -4.74
CA THR A 234 33.53 23.38 -4.45
C THR A 234 33.35 23.63 -2.96
N PHE A 235 33.86 22.75 -2.10
CA PHE A 235 33.74 22.90 -0.65
C PHE A 235 34.90 23.72 -0.12
N GLU A 236 34.63 24.48 0.94
CA GLU A 236 35.65 25.06 1.79
C GLU A 236 36.13 23.97 2.76
N TRP A 237 37.43 23.70 2.73
CA TRP A 237 38.06 22.65 3.54
C TRP A 237 38.92 23.24 4.64
N GLU A 238 38.83 22.63 5.83
CA GLU A 238 39.65 22.98 6.98
C GLU A 238 40.05 21.76 7.81
N VAL A 239 41.22 21.84 8.46
CA VAL A 239 41.59 20.93 9.54
C VAL A 239 41.19 21.53 10.88
N ILE A 240 40.40 20.77 11.63
CA ILE A 240 39.99 21.10 13.00
C ILE A 240 40.75 20.17 13.96
N PRO A 241 41.54 20.72 14.90
CA PRO A 241 42.18 19.91 15.94
C PRO A 241 41.17 19.52 17.03
N ALA A 242 41.42 18.42 17.73
CA ALA A 242 40.74 18.09 18.98
C ALA A 242 41.01 19.18 20.03
N ASP A 243 40.01 19.50 20.87
CA ASP A 243 40.19 20.45 21.97
C ASP A 243 41.10 19.86 23.05
N ASP A 244 41.98 20.69 23.62
CA ASP A 244 42.90 20.31 24.69
C ASP A 244 42.09 19.83 25.92
N GLY A 245 42.00 18.50 26.11
CA GLY A 245 41.30 17.84 27.22
C GLY A 245 40.09 16.96 26.86
N GLN A 246 39.76 16.78 25.57
CA GLN A 246 38.68 15.88 25.12
C GLN A 246 39.17 14.47 24.70
N CYS A 247 38.22 13.55 24.51
CA CYS A 247 38.48 12.20 23.99
C CYS A 247 39.00 12.26 22.54
N PRO A 248 40.01 11.45 22.17
CA PRO A 248 40.52 11.42 20.80
C PRO A 248 39.46 10.90 19.81
N PHE A 249 39.57 11.34 18.56
CA PHE A 249 38.72 10.84 17.48
C PHE A 249 38.98 9.37 17.18
N ILE A 250 37.92 8.64 16.83
CA ILE A 250 37.99 7.27 16.32
C ILE A 250 38.05 7.27 14.79
N LEU A 251 38.56 6.18 14.21
CA LEU A 251 38.54 5.92 12.78
C LEU A 251 37.43 4.91 12.47
N PRO A 252 36.31 5.33 11.85
CA PRO A 252 35.23 4.42 11.45
C PRO A 252 35.65 3.56 10.25
N ASP A 253 35.01 2.41 10.06
CA ASP A 253 35.31 1.53 8.92
C ASP A 253 34.81 2.05 7.57
N CYS A 254 33.87 3.00 7.56
CA CYS A 254 33.45 3.76 6.38
C CYS A 254 34.42 4.90 6.03
N VAL A 255 35.36 5.24 6.93
CA VAL A 255 36.40 6.29 6.85
C VAL A 255 35.86 7.72 6.75
N VAL A 256 34.79 7.95 5.99
CA VAL A 256 34.22 9.27 5.71
C VAL A 256 32.71 9.25 5.97
N ILE A 257 32.24 10.21 6.75
CA ILE A 257 30.81 10.48 6.93
C ILE A 257 30.43 11.82 6.28
N ALA A 258 29.17 11.95 5.91
CA ALA A 258 28.64 13.17 5.33
C ALA A 258 27.20 13.41 5.76
N SER A 259 26.74 14.65 5.66
CA SER A 259 25.38 15.06 5.98
C SER A 259 24.83 16.00 4.91
N SER A 260 23.51 15.94 4.68
CA SER A 260 22.76 16.88 3.84
C SER A 260 22.31 18.14 4.59
N SER A 261 22.22 18.08 5.93
CA SER A 261 21.60 19.13 6.77
C SER A 261 22.41 19.51 8.02
N SER A 262 23.68 19.11 8.11
CA SER A 262 24.65 19.33 9.21
C SER A 262 24.41 18.59 10.53
N LYS A 263 23.29 17.86 10.67
CA LYS A 263 22.93 17.15 11.92
C LYS A 263 22.79 15.64 11.78
N ASP A 264 22.50 15.15 10.57
CA ASP A 264 22.31 13.71 10.33
C ASP A 264 23.46 13.19 9.47
N TYR A 265 24.44 12.58 10.13
CA TYR A 265 25.58 11.99 9.45
C TYR A 265 25.31 10.55 9.03
N GLN A 266 25.75 10.24 7.82
CA GLN A 266 25.72 8.91 7.23
C GLN A 266 27.04 8.60 6.52
N PRO A 267 27.35 7.32 6.23
CA PRO A 267 28.50 6.96 5.41
C PRO A 267 28.48 7.70 4.07
N PHE A 268 29.55 8.41 3.71
CA PHE A 268 29.56 9.26 2.52
C PHE A 268 29.35 8.48 1.21
N SER A 269 29.68 7.19 1.20
CA SER A 269 29.41 6.29 0.08
C SER A 269 27.92 6.06 -0.18
N MET A 270 27.07 6.23 0.85
CA MET A 270 25.61 6.03 0.78
C MET A 270 24.85 7.33 0.49
N LEU A 271 25.50 8.49 0.62
CA LEU A 271 24.92 9.79 0.30
C LEU A 271 25.13 10.12 -1.18
N SER A 272 24.08 10.67 -1.82
CA SER A 272 24.20 11.28 -3.14
C SER A 272 25.11 12.49 -3.08
N ILE A 273 26.05 12.61 -4.01
CA ILE A 273 27.09 13.65 -3.92
C ILE A 273 26.51 15.07 -4.04
N GLU A 274 25.43 15.21 -4.81
CA GLU A 274 24.73 16.47 -5.02
C GLU A 274 24.06 17.00 -3.73
N GLU A 275 23.69 16.08 -2.84
CA GLU A 275 23.02 16.36 -1.55
C GLU A 275 24.01 16.63 -0.42
N ALA A 276 25.29 16.29 -0.60
CA ALA A 276 26.30 16.52 0.42
C ALA A 276 26.45 18.02 0.72
N ALA A 277 26.20 18.39 1.98
CA ALA A 277 26.39 19.74 2.51
C ALA A 277 27.64 19.82 3.39
N THR A 278 27.93 18.74 4.12
CA THR A 278 29.09 18.62 5.01
C THR A 278 29.72 17.24 4.87
N VAL A 279 31.05 17.18 4.86
CA VAL A 279 31.85 15.95 4.83
C VAL A 279 32.90 15.98 5.93
N VAL A 280 33.09 14.86 6.63
CA VAL A 280 33.97 14.73 7.79
C VAL A 280 34.79 13.46 7.68
N MET A 281 36.11 13.59 7.86
CA MET A 281 37.05 12.48 7.85
C MET A 281 38.10 12.64 8.94
N PRO A 282 38.31 11.65 9.82
CA PRO A 282 39.31 11.74 10.86
C PRO A 282 40.70 11.46 10.27
N LEU A 283 41.63 12.41 10.42
CA LEU A 283 43.00 12.32 9.89
C LEU A 283 43.95 11.61 10.87
N SER A 284 43.70 11.82 12.16
CA SER A 284 44.41 11.26 13.31
C SER A 284 43.52 11.37 14.56
N PRO A 285 43.92 10.79 15.70
CA PRO A 285 43.21 10.95 16.98
C PRO A 285 42.94 12.41 17.39
N ASN A 286 43.70 13.36 16.85
CA ASN A 286 43.66 14.76 17.26
C ASN A 286 43.27 15.72 16.13
N GLN A 287 42.89 15.23 14.94
CA GLN A 287 42.61 16.07 13.78
C GLN A 287 41.45 15.51 12.95
N LEU A 288 40.49 16.39 12.60
CA LEU A 288 39.45 16.13 11.60
C LEU A 288 39.72 16.98 10.36
N LEU A 289 39.48 16.39 9.20
CA LEU A 289 39.28 17.12 7.95
C LEU A 289 37.78 17.36 7.78
N VAL A 290 37.39 18.63 7.62
CA VAL A 290 35.99 19.05 7.45
C VAL A 290 35.87 19.82 6.15
N GLY A 291 34.87 19.47 5.35
CA GLY A 291 34.52 20.18 4.13
C GLY A 291 33.05 20.56 4.14
N GLY A 292 32.72 21.78 3.70
CA GLY A 292 31.32 22.16 3.47
C GLY A 292 31.17 23.29 2.46
N ARG A 293 29.94 23.50 1.96
CA ARG A 293 29.64 24.62 1.04
C ARG A 293 29.64 26.00 1.72
N ILE A 294 29.56 26.00 3.05
CA ILE A 294 29.54 27.15 3.95
C ILE A 294 30.40 26.73 5.15
N PRO A 295 31.11 27.63 5.86
CA PRO A 295 31.83 27.29 7.07
C PRO A 295 30.96 26.49 8.05
N VAL A 296 31.33 25.23 8.28
CA VAL A 296 30.55 24.30 9.09
C VAL A 296 31.10 24.26 10.49
N ARG A 297 30.26 24.51 11.50
CA ARG A 297 30.62 24.26 12.89
C ARG A 297 30.28 22.82 13.24
N ILE A 298 31.30 21.98 13.31
CA ILE A 298 31.18 20.63 13.88
C ILE A 298 31.43 20.72 15.37
N ASP A 299 30.61 20.04 16.16
CA ASP A 299 30.88 19.82 17.57
C ASP A 299 31.78 18.58 17.72
N PRO A 300 33.07 18.75 18.05
CA PRO A 300 33.99 17.63 18.21
C PRO A 300 33.55 16.62 19.27
N ALA A 301 32.72 17.03 20.24
CA ALA A 301 32.31 16.17 21.34
C ALA A 301 31.35 15.04 20.89
N TYR A 302 30.60 15.23 19.80
CA TYR A 302 29.57 14.28 19.35
C TYR A 302 29.95 13.48 18.11
N VAL A 303 30.94 13.93 17.33
CA VAL A 303 31.30 13.29 16.05
C VAL A 303 31.73 11.82 16.18
N ASN A 304 32.30 11.42 17.32
CA ASN A 304 32.64 10.02 17.58
C ASN A 304 31.39 9.12 17.67
N MET A 305 30.25 9.65 18.12
CA MET A 305 28.98 8.92 18.09
C MET A 305 28.53 8.68 16.65
N ASP A 306 28.64 9.70 15.80
CA ASP A 306 28.30 9.59 14.37
C ASP A 306 29.22 8.61 13.65
N PHE A 307 30.53 8.67 13.90
CA PHE A 307 31.49 7.70 13.36
C PHE A 307 31.18 6.28 13.81
N ALA A 308 30.86 6.06 15.09
CA ALA A 308 30.51 4.75 15.58
C ALA A 308 29.19 4.26 14.97
N ARG A 309 28.16 5.11 14.91
CA ARG A 309 26.85 4.80 14.28
C ARG A 309 26.99 4.43 12.80
N CYS A 310 27.85 5.14 12.08
CA CYS A 310 28.13 4.93 10.66
C CYS A 310 29.13 3.79 10.39
N SER A 311 29.74 3.20 11.42
CA SER A 311 30.60 2.03 11.25
C SER A 311 29.74 0.77 11.09
N LEU A 312 30.13 -0.15 10.22
CA LEU A 312 29.36 -1.37 9.95
C LEU A 312 29.76 -2.52 10.88
N GLU A 313 31.06 -2.81 10.97
CA GLU A 313 31.59 -3.94 11.72
C GLU A 313 32.48 -3.50 12.88
N PHE A 314 33.29 -2.45 12.69
CA PHE A 314 34.27 -2.02 13.67
C PHE A 314 34.68 -0.55 13.50
N PHE A 315 35.34 -0.01 14.53
CA PHE A 315 36.16 1.19 14.41
C PHE A 315 37.54 0.95 15.05
N ILE A 316 38.49 1.82 14.71
CA ILE A 316 39.86 1.82 15.25
C ILE A 316 40.05 3.02 16.19
N SER A 317 40.74 2.79 17.31
CA SER A 317 41.09 3.85 18.25
C SER A 317 42.56 3.74 18.69
N SER A 318 43.10 4.87 19.15
CA SER A 318 44.44 4.96 19.77
C SER A 318 44.43 4.70 21.28
N LEU A 319 43.26 4.72 21.93
CA LEU A 319 43.11 4.56 23.37
C LEU A 319 42.18 3.41 23.76
N HIS A 320 42.53 2.74 24.85
CA HIS A 320 41.70 1.75 25.52
C HIS A 320 40.96 2.42 26.70
N ASP A 321 39.78 2.98 26.46
CA ASP A 321 38.95 3.65 27.47
C ASP A 321 37.52 3.10 27.52
N GLU A 322 36.80 3.36 28.63
CA GLU A 322 35.39 2.96 28.79
C GLU A 322 34.45 3.70 27.81
N GLY A 323 34.83 4.89 27.34
CA GLY A 323 34.08 5.66 26.35
C GLY A 323 33.93 4.90 25.03
N ASN A 324 35.02 4.32 24.53
CA ASN A 324 35.03 3.53 23.29
C ASN A 324 34.19 2.25 23.41
N PHE A 325 34.06 1.64 24.59
CA PHE A 325 33.12 0.53 24.77
C PHE A 325 31.67 0.95 24.55
N ARG A 326 31.26 2.14 25.03
CA ARG A 326 29.90 2.66 24.81
C ARG A 326 29.67 3.00 23.34
N LEU A 327 30.66 3.58 22.67
CA LEU A 327 30.60 3.86 21.24
C LEU A 327 30.46 2.57 20.41
N ALA A 328 31.13 1.48 20.80
CA ALA A 328 31.05 0.21 20.08
C ALA A 328 29.63 -0.38 20.01
N GLU A 329 28.75 -0.02 20.94
CA GLU A 329 27.34 -0.44 20.90
C GLU A 329 26.53 0.25 19.79
N LEU A 330 26.99 1.41 19.31
CA LEU A 330 26.35 2.16 18.23
C LEU A 330 26.68 1.62 16.83
N ILE A 331 27.70 0.76 16.71
CA ILE A 331 28.10 0.14 15.44
C ILE A 331 26.89 -0.54 14.76
N GLY A 332 26.75 -0.31 13.46
CA GLY A 332 25.65 -0.79 12.62
C GLY A 332 24.35 0.00 12.79
N GLY A 333 24.33 1.08 13.58
CA GLY A 333 23.14 1.87 13.86
C GLY A 333 22.52 2.48 12.60
N TYR A 334 23.34 3.07 11.72
CA TYR A 334 22.84 3.66 10.47
C TYR A 334 22.19 2.61 9.54
N THR A 335 22.84 1.47 9.35
CA THR A 335 22.26 0.39 8.53
C THR A 335 20.98 -0.16 9.12
N ALA A 336 20.82 -0.16 10.45
CA ALA A 336 19.58 -0.57 11.10
C ALA A 336 18.44 0.46 10.91
N GLU A 337 18.75 1.75 10.83
CA GLU A 337 17.79 2.81 10.49
C GLU A 337 17.37 2.72 9.02
N LEU A 338 18.32 2.57 8.09
CA LEU A 338 18.05 2.43 6.66
C LEU A 338 17.09 1.26 6.35
N LYS A 339 17.20 0.16 7.10
CA LYS A 339 16.28 -1.00 6.99
C LYS A 339 14.83 -0.64 7.31
N LYS A 340 14.59 0.26 8.27
CA LYS A 340 13.23 0.68 8.64
C LYS A 340 12.62 1.55 7.54
N ASP A 341 13.38 2.53 7.07
CA ASP A 341 12.91 3.51 6.08
C ASP A 341 12.58 2.87 4.70
N LEU A 342 13.31 1.82 4.28
CA LEU A 342 13.09 1.16 2.99
C LEU A 342 11.78 0.36 2.91
N PHE A 343 11.25 -0.09 4.04
CA PHE A 343 10.17 -1.09 4.08
C PHE A 343 8.98 -0.68 4.97
N GLU A 344 9.06 0.44 5.68
CA GLU A 344 7.88 1.06 6.29
C GLU A 344 6.98 1.62 5.18
N THR A 345 5.88 0.90 4.93
CA THR A 345 4.74 1.47 4.21
C THR A 345 4.12 2.50 5.15
N GLU A 346 3.81 3.72 4.67
CA GLU A 346 3.05 4.70 5.46
C GLU A 346 1.73 4.06 5.94
N GLU A 347 1.73 3.48 7.13
CA GLU A 347 0.51 3.15 7.84
C GLU A 347 -0.16 4.49 8.13
N ALA A 348 -1.31 4.70 7.50
CA ALA A 348 -2.14 5.84 7.76
C ALA A 348 -2.38 5.92 9.27
N ALA A 349 -1.80 6.95 9.90
CA ALA A 349 -1.92 7.19 11.32
C ALA A 349 -3.41 7.08 11.73
N PRO A 350 -3.74 6.31 12.79
CA PRO A 350 -5.08 6.34 13.34
C PRO A 350 -5.31 7.75 13.89
N LEU A 351 -6.14 8.53 13.21
CA LEU A 351 -6.53 9.84 13.69
C LEU A 351 -7.40 9.65 14.94
N SER A 352 -6.83 10.01 16.08
CA SER A 352 -7.58 10.31 17.29
C SER A 352 -8.43 11.54 17.06
N THR A 353 -9.71 11.35 16.74
CA THR A 353 -10.71 12.42 16.81
C THR A 353 -11.26 12.48 18.23
N THR A 354 -10.55 13.19 19.11
CA THR A 354 -11.17 13.71 20.33
C THR A 354 -12.11 14.85 19.95
N CYS A 355 -13.41 14.63 20.02
CA CYS A 355 -14.40 15.70 20.02
C CYS A 355 -15.25 15.62 21.28
N THR A 356 -15.31 16.75 21.98
CA THR A 356 -15.97 16.98 23.25
C THR A 356 -17.47 16.76 23.14
N THR A 357 -18.00 15.94 24.04
CA THR A 357 -19.43 15.80 24.34
C THR A 357 -20.03 17.14 24.75
N ASP A 358 -20.72 17.83 23.84
CA ASP A 358 -21.89 18.61 24.22
C ASP A 358 -22.80 18.93 23.02
N GLN A 359 -24.10 18.66 23.20
CA GLN A 359 -25.23 18.91 22.29
C GLN A 359 -25.47 17.89 21.14
N MET A 360 -26.15 16.79 21.44
CA MET A 360 -26.82 15.95 20.43
C MET A 360 -28.03 16.69 19.83
N ALA A 361 -27.99 16.96 18.53
CA ALA A 361 -29.20 17.30 17.78
C ALA A 361 -30.20 16.13 17.82
N LYS A 362 -31.46 16.43 18.14
CA LYS A 362 -32.52 15.41 18.24
C LYS A 362 -33.14 15.14 16.87
N VAL A 363 -32.84 13.98 16.29
CA VAL A 363 -33.50 13.44 15.09
C VAL A 363 -35.04 13.50 15.24
N GLN A 364 -35.75 14.05 14.26
CA GLN A 364 -37.21 14.21 14.35
C GLN A 364 -37.94 12.89 14.03
N ILE A 365 -38.47 12.22 15.04
CA ILE A 365 -39.24 10.97 14.84
C ILE A 365 -40.74 11.29 14.82
N ARG A 366 -41.40 11.00 13.69
CA ARG A 366 -42.83 11.22 13.43
C ARG A 366 -43.59 9.90 13.43
N THR A 367 -44.53 9.75 14.35
CA THR A 367 -45.36 8.54 14.52
C THR A 367 -46.84 8.89 14.57
N PRO A 368 -47.76 7.92 14.34
CA PRO A 368 -49.19 8.13 14.56
C PRO A 368 -49.49 8.63 15.98
N ILE A 369 -50.59 9.38 16.16
CA ILE A 369 -50.99 9.88 17.48
C ILE A 369 -51.54 8.72 18.34
N GLY A 370 -51.22 8.72 19.63
CA GLY A 370 -51.74 7.77 20.63
C GLY A 370 -50.65 6.89 21.27
N LYS A 371 -51.06 6.06 22.24
CA LYS A 371 -50.13 5.23 23.05
C LYS A 371 -49.20 4.35 22.22
N THR A 372 -49.74 3.72 21.16
CA THR A 372 -48.95 2.87 20.25
C THR A 372 -47.89 3.68 19.49
N GLY A 373 -48.22 4.92 19.08
CA GLY A 373 -47.26 5.79 18.41
C GLY A 373 -46.15 6.26 19.33
N GLU A 374 -46.46 6.59 20.58
CA GLU A 374 -45.43 6.94 21.57
C GLU A 374 -44.48 5.77 21.84
N ALA A 375 -45.00 4.54 21.93
CA ALA A 375 -44.18 3.33 22.05
C ALA A 375 -43.28 3.14 20.81
N MET A 376 -43.80 3.33 19.60
CA MET A 376 -42.99 3.29 18.37
C MET A 376 -41.87 4.34 18.41
N LYS A 377 -42.19 5.56 18.85
CA LYS A 377 -41.23 6.67 18.94
C LYS A 377 -40.09 6.35 19.90
N GLN A 378 -40.40 5.78 21.07
CA GLN A 378 -39.40 5.36 22.05
C GLN A 378 -38.46 4.29 21.50
N VAL A 379 -39.00 3.24 20.86
CA VAL A 379 -38.17 2.17 20.28
C VAL A 379 -37.31 2.67 19.12
N LEU A 380 -37.87 3.51 18.24
CA LEU A 380 -37.10 4.12 17.16
C LEU A 380 -36.01 5.07 17.68
N SER A 381 -36.28 5.82 18.75
CA SER A 381 -35.27 6.69 19.39
C SER A 381 -34.10 5.88 19.93
N ARG A 382 -34.38 4.73 20.54
CA ARG A 382 -33.35 3.79 21.00
C ARG A 382 -32.51 3.26 19.83
N ILE A 383 -33.16 2.80 18.76
CA ILE A 383 -32.45 2.30 17.57
C ILE A 383 -31.55 3.38 16.95
N VAL A 384 -32.01 4.63 16.91
CA VAL A 384 -31.19 5.76 16.44
C VAL A 384 -29.95 5.93 17.31
N GLY A 385 -30.10 5.92 18.63
CA GLY A 385 -28.97 6.04 19.55
C GLY A 385 -27.99 4.86 19.50
N GLU A 386 -28.44 3.68 19.06
CA GLU A 386 -27.58 2.50 18.86
C GLU A 386 -26.76 2.55 17.56
N VAL A 387 -27.23 3.26 16.53
CA VAL A 387 -26.63 3.20 15.18
C VAL A 387 -25.92 4.48 14.79
N ILE A 388 -26.51 5.63 15.12
CA ILE A 388 -26.04 6.94 14.65
C ILE A 388 -25.13 7.55 15.71
N GLU A 389 -23.88 7.81 15.35
CA GLU A 389 -22.97 8.58 16.20
C GLU A 389 -23.43 10.04 16.28
N PRO A 390 -23.17 10.74 17.40
CA PRO A 390 -23.66 12.11 17.63
C PRO A 390 -23.34 13.09 16.48
N VAL A 391 -22.18 12.93 15.84
CA VAL A 391 -21.73 13.77 14.70
C VAL A 391 -22.66 13.68 13.49
N TRP A 392 -23.40 12.58 13.32
CA TRP A 392 -24.29 12.35 12.18
C TRP A 392 -25.77 12.59 12.49
N ALA A 393 -26.12 12.93 13.73
CA ALA A 393 -27.51 13.13 14.13
C ALA A 393 -28.18 14.28 13.35
N ASP A 394 -27.42 15.34 13.03
CA ASP A 394 -27.89 16.49 12.24
C ASP A 394 -28.20 16.18 10.77
N ARG A 395 -27.67 15.06 10.25
CA ARG A 395 -27.89 14.62 8.85
C ARG A 395 -29.24 13.94 8.67
N VAL A 396 -29.79 13.32 9.71
CA VAL A 396 -31.13 12.71 9.65
C VAL A 396 -32.19 13.74 10.00
N GLU A 397 -32.85 14.29 8.97
CA GLU A 397 -33.94 15.25 9.13
C GLU A 397 -35.11 14.63 9.89
N SER A 398 -35.54 13.42 9.47
CA SER A 398 -36.65 12.75 10.14
C SER A 398 -36.71 11.25 9.90
N ILE A 399 -37.35 10.55 10.85
CA ILE A 399 -37.82 9.17 10.69
C ILE A 399 -39.34 9.20 10.77
N THR A 400 -40.02 8.84 9.69
CA THR A 400 -41.49 8.91 9.59
C THR A 400 -42.10 7.52 9.47
N VAL A 401 -43.01 7.19 10.39
CA VAL A 401 -43.82 5.96 10.30
C VAL A 401 -45.02 6.21 9.39
N ALA A 402 -44.97 5.69 8.17
CA ALA A 402 -45.99 5.87 7.15
C ALA A 402 -47.19 4.94 7.40
N SER A 403 -48.38 5.53 7.55
CA SER A 403 -49.65 4.80 7.55
C SER A 403 -50.03 4.27 6.16
N ASN A 404 -49.62 4.99 5.11
CA ASN A 404 -49.77 4.63 3.71
C ASN A 404 -48.47 5.01 2.97
N MET A 405 -47.79 4.02 2.40
CA MET A 405 -46.54 4.24 1.68
C MET A 405 -46.72 5.11 0.44
N THR A 406 -47.81 4.95 -0.32
CA THR A 406 -48.10 5.76 -1.51
C THR A 406 -48.16 7.24 -1.15
N SER A 407 -48.98 7.61 -0.16
CA SER A 407 -49.13 9.01 0.24
C SER A 407 -47.84 9.58 0.87
N ALA A 408 -47.08 8.76 1.59
CA ALA A 408 -45.82 9.20 2.18
C ALA A 408 -44.77 9.50 1.10
N LEU A 409 -44.65 8.64 0.08
CA LEU A 409 -43.74 8.85 -1.04
C LEU A 409 -44.19 10.01 -1.93
N GLU A 410 -45.48 10.14 -2.23
CA GLU A 410 -46.04 11.28 -2.97
C GLU A 410 -45.70 12.62 -2.32
N ALA A 411 -45.77 12.69 -0.99
CA ALA A 411 -45.44 13.89 -0.24
C ALA A 411 -43.96 14.29 -0.40
N VAL A 412 -43.06 13.31 -0.54
CA VAL A 412 -41.61 13.52 -0.67
C VAL A 412 -41.21 13.74 -2.13
N TRP A 413 -41.61 12.86 -3.04
CA TRP A 413 -41.23 12.88 -4.46
C TRP A 413 -42.00 13.88 -5.30
N LYS A 414 -43.12 14.40 -4.79
CA LYS A 414 -44.03 15.31 -5.53
C LYS A 414 -44.56 14.70 -6.84
N ARG A 415 -44.62 13.36 -6.90
CA ARG A 415 -45.24 12.57 -7.97
C ARG A 415 -45.76 11.25 -7.43
N THR A 416 -46.67 10.62 -8.16
CA THR A 416 -47.17 9.28 -7.83
C THR A 416 -46.09 8.22 -8.05
N PRO A 417 -45.82 7.35 -7.07
CA PRO A 417 -44.87 6.26 -7.21
C PRO A 417 -45.44 5.15 -8.10
N THR A 418 -44.57 4.53 -8.90
CA THR A 418 -44.94 3.35 -9.71
C THR A 418 -45.11 2.10 -8.84
N PRO A 419 -45.79 1.04 -9.34
CA PRO A 419 -45.90 -0.22 -8.61
C PRO A 419 -44.54 -0.85 -8.27
N ALA A 420 -43.55 -0.75 -9.16
CA ALA A 420 -42.20 -1.25 -8.93
C ALA A 420 -41.50 -0.47 -7.80
N GLU A 421 -41.64 0.85 -7.76
CA GLU A 421 -41.10 1.70 -6.70
C GLU A 421 -41.75 1.41 -5.34
N LEU A 422 -43.07 1.19 -5.32
CA LEU A 422 -43.78 0.79 -4.10
C LEU A 422 -43.33 -0.58 -3.60
N SER A 423 -43.10 -1.52 -4.51
CA SER A 423 -42.57 -2.84 -4.16
C SER A 423 -41.15 -2.74 -3.59
N ALA A 424 -40.28 -1.93 -4.20
CA ALA A 424 -38.92 -1.68 -3.71
C ALA A 424 -38.91 -1.00 -2.32
N ALA A 425 -39.90 -0.14 -2.04
CA ALA A 425 -40.06 0.55 -0.76
C ALA A 425 -40.90 -0.23 0.28
N ALA A 426 -41.28 -1.49 0.02
CA ALA A 426 -42.20 -2.25 0.88
C ALA A 426 -41.71 -2.44 2.32
N LEU A 427 -40.39 -2.44 2.53
CA LEU A 427 -39.75 -2.51 3.85
C LEU A 427 -39.20 -1.15 4.32
N GLY A 428 -39.62 -0.06 3.67
CA GLY A 428 -39.16 1.30 3.91
C GLY A 428 -38.10 1.76 2.92
N THR A 429 -37.82 3.08 2.95
CA THR A 429 -36.87 3.73 2.05
C THR A 429 -36.16 4.89 2.75
N VAL A 430 -35.06 5.34 2.13
CA VAL A 430 -34.26 6.49 2.53
C VAL A 430 -34.27 7.50 1.40
N GLU A 431 -34.69 8.72 1.69
CA GLU A 431 -34.80 9.80 0.71
C GLU A 431 -33.85 10.93 1.06
N ALA A 432 -33.01 11.32 0.10
CA ALA A 432 -32.12 12.47 0.22
C ALA A 432 -32.85 13.75 -0.20
N ALA A 433 -32.72 14.81 0.59
CA ALA A 433 -33.24 16.13 0.30
C ALA A 433 -32.09 17.13 0.29
N ASN A 434 -31.99 17.93 -0.77
CA ASN A 434 -30.99 18.99 -0.90
C ASN A 434 -31.65 20.35 -0.66
N SER A 435 -31.10 21.14 0.26
CA SER A 435 -31.48 22.55 0.46
C SER A 435 -30.22 23.42 0.40
N GLY A 436 -29.90 23.93 -0.79
CA GLY A 436 -28.80 24.88 -0.97
C GLY A 436 -27.40 24.29 -0.73
N GLY A 437 -27.22 22.99 -1.00
CA GLY A 437 -25.95 22.28 -0.79
C GLY A 437 -25.86 21.54 0.55
N ASP A 438 -26.79 21.77 1.48
CA ASP A 438 -26.94 20.96 2.68
C ASP A 438 -27.85 19.75 2.38
N TRP A 439 -27.26 18.56 2.41
CA TRP A 439 -27.98 17.30 2.21
C TRP A 439 -28.50 16.78 3.55
N LYS A 440 -29.79 16.48 3.60
CA LYS A 440 -30.43 15.82 4.74
C LYS A 440 -31.25 14.62 4.30
N TYR A 441 -31.45 13.69 5.22
CA TYR A 441 -32.03 12.39 4.90
C TYR A 441 -33.31 12.14 5.68
N ARG A 442 -34.30 11.57 4.99
CA ARG A 442 -35.58 11.16 5.54
C ARG A 442 -35.71 9.65 5.45
N VAL A 443 -35.91 9.00 6.59
CA VAL A 443 -36.16 7.56 6.65
C VAL A 443 -37.67 7.33 6.75
N ILE A 444 -38.24 6.59 5.80
CA ILE A 444 -39.67 6.28 5.78
C ILE A 444 -39.85 4.81 6.17
N VAL A 445 -40.56 4.58 7.27
CA VAL A 445 -40.77 3.27 7.88
C VAL A 445 -42.24 2.86 7.73
N PRO A 446 -42.55 1.72 7.09
CA PRO A 446 -43.92 1.22 7.00
C PRO A 446 -44.53 0.93 8.39
N ARG A 447 -45.83 1.19 8.57
CA ARG A 447 -46.51 0.96 9.85
C ARG A 447 -46.42 -0.48 10.36
N ASN A 448 -46.53 -1.48 9.47
CA ASN A 448 -46.39 -2.90 9.83
C ASN A 448 -44.99 -3.22 10.40
N LEU A 449 -43.94 -2.64 9.82
CA LEU A 449 -42.57 -2.78 10.31
C LEU A 449 -42.41 -2.12 11.69
N ALA A 450 -42.93 -0.90 11.87
CA ALA A 450 -42.92 -0.21 13.15
C ALA A 450 -43.74 -0.95 14.23
N GLN A 451 -44.83 -1.64 13.85
CA GLN A 451 -45.61 -2.47 14.77
C GLN A 451 -44.86 -3.74 15.19
N ALA A 452 -44.10 -4.36 14.27
CA ALA A 452 -43.29 -5.54 14.58
C ALA A 452 -42.22 -5.23 15.65
N LEU A 453 -41.68 -4.01 15.69
CA LEU A 453 -40.76 -3.55 16.73
C LEU A 453 -41.34 -3.60 18.16
N LEU A 454 -42.67 -3.57 18.29
CA LEU A 454 -43.36 -3.57 19.59
C LEU A 454 -43.80 -4.97 20.06
N LYS A 455 -43.73 -5.99 19.18
CA LYS A 455 -44.24 -7.34 19.46
C LYS A 455 -43.22 -8.16 20.25
N THR A 456 -43.17 -7.98 21.56
CA THR A 456 -42.25 -8.71 22.45
C THR A 456 -42.43 -10.24 22.46
N ALA A 457 -43.63 -10.73 22.09
CA ALA A 457 -43.91 -12.17 21.97
C ALA A 457 -43.30 -12.81 20.70
N ASP A 458 -42.91 -12.01 19.70
CA ASP A 458 -42.28 -12.46 18.44
C ASP A 458 -40.87 -11.87 18.36
N GLN A 459 -39.94 -12.46 19.13
CA GLN A 459 -38.57 -11.99 19.20
C GLN A 459 -37.86 -12.03 17.84
N ALA A 460 -38.16 -13.02 17.00
CA ALA A 460 -37.59 -13.14 15.66
C ALA A 460 -38.08 -12.02 14.73
N GLY A 461 -39.40 -11.76 14.69
CA GLY A 461 -39.97 -10.66 13.92
C GLY A 461 -39.56 -9.28 14.43
N GLN A 462 -39.42 -9.12 15.75
CA GLN A 462 -38.90 -7.89 16.36
C GLN A 462 -37.45 -7.62 15.96
N LEU A 463 -36.59 -8.66 16.00
CA LEU A 463 -35.20 -8.58 15.58
C LEU A 463 -35.07 -8.28 14.08
N ALA A 464 -35.86 -8.95 13.23
CA ALA A 464 -35.89 -8.69 11.79
C ALA A 464 -36.31 -7.24 11.49
N ALA A 465 -37.35 -6.74 12.16
CA ALA A 465 -37.80 -5.37 12.00
C ALA A 465 -36.74 -4.34 12.45
N SER A 466 -36.07 -4.61 13.57
CA SER A 466 -34.97 -3.78 14.07
C SER A 466 -33.83 -3.70 13.03
N ARG A 467 -33.40 -4.84 12.49
CA ARG A 467 -32.35 -4.92 11.46
C ARG A 467 -32.68 -4.09 10.23
N VAL A 468 -33.92 -4.09 9.75
CA VAL A 468 -34.33 -3.27 8.58
C VAL A 468 -34.22 -1.78 8.87
N VAL A 469 -34.63 -1.33 10.06
CA VAL A 469 -34.49 0.09 10.44
C VAL A 469 -33.01 0.47 10.55
N LYS A 470 -32.19 -0.36 11.22
CA LYS A 470 -30.73 -0.15 11.29
C LYS A 470 -30.09 -0.11 9.90
N MET A 471 -30.54 -0.96 8.98
CA MET A 471 -30.08 -0.97 7.59
C MET A 471 -30.35 0.35 6.89
N HIS A 472 -31.55 0.93 7.04
CA HIS A 472 -31.85 2.24 6.46
C HIS A 472 -30.99 3.36 7.07
N LEU A 473 -30.67 3.30 8.37
CA LEU A 473 -29.75 4.27 8.99
C LEU A 473 -28.31 4.11 8.46
N GLY A 474 -27.83 2.89 8.24
CA GLY A 474 -26.54 2.65 7.59
C GLY A 474 -26.50 3.16 6.14
N ARG A 475 -27.60 3.03 5.39
CA ARG A 475 -27.74 3.61 4.05
C ARG A 475 -27.64 5.14 4.07
N VAL A 476 -28.19 5.80 5.09
CA VAL A 476 -28.03 7.25 5.28
C VAL A 476 -26.54 7.61 5.40
N TYR A 477 -25.79 6.89 6.23
CA TYR A 477 -24.36 7.16 6.42
C TYR A 477 -23.57 7.05 5.10
N TYR A 478 -23.88 6.05 4.27
CA TYR A 478 -23.27 5.92 2.94
C TYR A 478 -23.56 7.11 2.03
N LEU A 479 -24.83 7.52 1.94
CA LEU A 479 -25.23 8.63 1.09
C LEU A 479 -24.64 9.96 1.58
N ASP A 480 -24.48 10.14 2.89
CA ASP A 480 -23.85 11.33 3.48
C ASP A 480 -22.35 11.39 3.16
N CYS A 481 -21.64 10.25 3.17
CA CYS A 481 -20.24 10.19 2.76
C CYS A 481 -20.05 10.71 1.32
N TRP A 482 -20.96 10.34 0.41
CA TRP A 482 -20.99 10.84 -0.96
C TRP A 482 -21.39 12.31 -1.05
N ALA A 483 -22.46 12.72 -0.36
CA ALA A 483 -22.89 14.12 -0.33
C ALA A 483 -21.79 15.08 0.12
N CYS A 484 -21.01 14.70 1.14
CA CYS A 484 -19.96 15.53 1.70
C CYS A 484 -18.73 15.67 0.79
N ARG A 485 -18.48 14.69 -0.08
CA ARG A 485 -17.25 14.63 -0.90
C ARG A 485 -17.49 14.92 -2.36
N VAL A 486 -18.51 14.28 -2.93
CA VAL A 486 -18.85 14.34 -4.36
C VAL A 486 -20.37 14.54 -4.49
N PRO A 487 -20.92 15.71 -4.10
CA PRO A 487 -22.37 15.95 -4.01
C PRO A 487 -23.12 15.75 -5.33
N GLU A 488 -22.43 15.95 -6.46
CA GLU A 488 -22.95 15.71 -7.81
C GLU A 488 -23.42 14.26 -8.04
N MET A 489 -22.92 13.30 -7.25
CA MET A 489 -23.33 11.89 -7.31
C MET A 489 -24.77 11.65 -6.90
N LEU A 490 -25.36 12.53 -6.08
CA LEU A 490 -26.74 12.42 -5.63
C LEU A 490 -27.72 13.23 -6.50
N GLY A 491 -27.21 14.03 -7.43
CA GLY A 491 -28.00 14.82 -8.37
C GLY A 491 -28.35 14.06 -9.65
N PRO A 492 -29.28 14.59 -10.47
CA PRO A 492 -29.57 14.04 -11.79
C PRO A 492 -28.37 14.23 -12.73
N ARG A 493 -27.86 13.13 -13.30
CA ARG A 493 -26.72 13.13 -14.24
C ARG A 493 -27.20 12.87 -15.67
N LEU A 494 -27.83 13.88 -16.27
CA LEU A 494 -28.46 13.77 -17.59
C LEU A 494 -27.46 13.66 -18.76
N GLU A 495 -26.22 14.12 -18.56
CA GLU A 495 -25.13 14.04 -19.55
C GLU A 495 -24.62 12.61 -19.79
N LEU A 496 -24.91 11.68 -18.88
CA LEU A 496 -24.47 10.30 -18.97
C LEU A 496 -25.35 9.49 -19.93
N SER A 497 -24.77 8.51 -20.61
CA SER A 497 -25.52 7.51 -21.38
C SER A 497 -26.49 6.71 -20.50
N LEU A 498 -27.47 6.03 -21.10
CA LEU A 498 -28.43 5.21 -20.35
C LEU A 498 -27.74 4.16 -19.47
N TRP A 499 -26.75 3.47 -20.01
CA TRP A 499 -25.94 2.50 -19.28
C TRP A 499 -25.20 3.14 -18.11
N GLU A 500 -24.46 4.24 -18.34
CA GLU A 500 -23.66 4.89 -17.28
C GLU A 500 -24.54 5.35 -16.11
N ARG A 501 -25.75 5.85 -16.40
CA ARG A 501 -26.73 6.21 -15.35
C ARG A 501 -27.19 4.98 -14.58
N ILE A 502 -27.60 3.92 -15.29
CA ILE A 502 -28.05 2.66 -14.68
C ILE A 502 -26.95 2.08 -13.78
N ALA A 503 -25.74 1.91 -14.32
CA ALA A 503 -24.61 1.34 -13.61
C ALA A 503 -24.24 2.17 -12.37
N SER A 504 -24.21 3.51 -12.48
CA SER A 504 -23.91 4.39 -11.35
C SER A 504 -24.97 4.30 -10.24
N ILE A 505 -26.27 4.30 -10.60
CA ILE A 505 -27.37 4.21 -9.63
C ILE A 505 -27.35 2.86 -8.92
N THR A 506 -27.16 1.77 -9.66
CA THR A 506 -27.07 0.42 -9.10
C THR A 506 -25.84 0.29 -8.19
N ALA A 507 -24.66 0.76 -8.61
CA ALA A 507 -23.45 0.74 -7.78
C ALA A 507 -23.62 1.56 -6.48
N LEU A 508 -24.23 2.74 -6.56
CA LEU A 508 -24.55 3.57 -5.40
C LEU A 508 -25.51 2.84 -4.44
N ARG A 509 -26.55 2.19 -4.98
CA ARG A 509 -27.51 1.43 -4.19
C ARG A 509 -26.83 0.24 -3.50
N VAL A 510 -26.03 -0.52 -4.24
CA VAL A 510 -25.24 -1.66 -3.75
C VAL A 510 -24.34 -1.25 -2.58
N GLY A 511 -23.55 -0.19 -2.74
CA GLY A 511 -22.71 0.35 -1.66
C GLY A 511 -23.53 0.75 -0.44
N SER A 512 -24.67 1.43 -0.63
CA SER A 512 -25.56 1.81 0.47
C SER A 512 -26.08 0.59 1.24
N HIS A 513 -26.41 -0.50 0.54
CA HIS A 513 -26.93 -1.73 1.14
C HIS A 513 -25.85 -2.50 1.91
N TYR A 514 -24.59 -2.46 1.47
CA TYR A 514 -23.47 -2.98 2.25
C TYR A 514 -23.31 -2.23 3.59
N PHE A 515 -23.32 -0.90 3.55
CA PHE A 515 -23.30 -0.05 4.75
C PHE A 515 -24.51 -0.32 5.67
N GLY A 516 -25.69 -0.53 5.07
CA GLY A 516 -26.87 -0.97 5.79
C GLY A 516 -26.70 -2.35 6.44
N GLY A 517 -26.06 -3.29 5.74
CA GLY A 517 -25.70 -4.61 6.27
C GLY A 517 -24.84 -4.49 7.54
N LEU A 518 -23.75 -3.70 7.47
CA LEU A 518 -22.86 -3.42 8.60
C LEU A 518 -23.64 -2.82 9.79
N ALA A 519 -24.47 -1.80 9.54
CA ALA A 519 -25.27 -1.16 10.58
C ALA A 519 -26.28 -2.12 11.22
N SER A 520 -26.84 -3.05 10.45
CA SER A 520 -27.80 -4.05 10.94
C SER A 520 -27.19 -5.08 11.89
N ALA A 521 -25.86 -5.20 11.93
CA ALA A 521 -25.12 -6.11 12.81
C ALA A 521 -24.62 -5.45 14.11
N ARG A 522 -24.79 -4.12 14.29
CA ARG A 522 -24.35 -3.37 15.48
C ARG A 522 -25.20 -3.68 16.73
N HIS A 523 -24.52 -3.86 17.88
CA HIS A 523 -25.04 -4.19 19.23
C HIS A 523 -25.85 -5.51 19.30
N GLU A 524 -26.19 -5.98 20.52
CA GLU A 524 -26.84 -7.27 20.86
C GLU A 524 -27.82 -7.77 19.78
N SER A 525 -27.29 -8.50 18.83
CA SER A 525 -28.02 -9.11 17.75
C SER A 525 -27.30 -10.40 17.41
N GLU A 526 -27.75 -11.52 17.96
CA GLU A 526 -27.35 -12.85 17.51
C GLU A 526 -28.56 -13.77 17.34
N PRO A 527 -28.52 -14.73 16.39
CA PRO A 527 -27.39 -15.09 15.52
C PRO A 527 -27.61 -14.76 14.02
N PHE A 528 -26.55 -14.88 13.21
CA PHE A 528 -26.67 -15.47 11.87
C PHE A 528 -25.46 -16.36 11.59
N PRO A 529 -25.60 -17.65 11.90
CA PRO A 529 -25.19 -18.67 10.94
C PRO A 529 -26.30 -19.74 10.77
N GLY A 530 -26.78 -19.95 9.54
CA GLY A 530 -27.69 -21.05 9.15
C GLY A 530 -29.22 -20.81 9.19
N GLY A 531 -29.72 -19.58 9.37
CA GLY A 531 -31.17 -19.29 9.44
C GLY A 531 -31.83 -18.70 8.17
N ASN A 532 -33.10 -18.25 8.29
CA ASN A 532 -33.99 -17.74 7.23
C ASN A 532 -33.39 -16.78 6.18
N ARG A 533 -32.36 -15.99 6.51
CA ARG A 533 -31.80 -14.92 5.67
C ARG A 533 -30.78 -15.46 4.65
N LEU A 534 -30.09 -16.56 4.97
CA LEU A 534 -29.30 -17.30 3.99
C LEU A 534 -30.21 -18.08 3.06
N ASP A 535 -31.32 -18.62 3.57
CA ASP A 535 -32.36 -19.26 2.75
C ASP A 535 -33.05 -18.25 1.82
N GLU A 536 -33.37 -17.06 2.32
CA GLU A 536 -33.88 -15.92 1.53
C GLU A 536 -32.86 -15.49 0.47
N LEU A 537 -31.56 -15.39 0.82
CA LEU A 537 -30.51 -15.09 -0.14
C LEU A 537 -30.48 -16.17 -1.23
N ALA A 538 -30.50 -17.45 -0.87
CA ALA A 538 -30.49 -18.55 -1.81
C ALA A 538 -31.74 -18.54 -2.73
N ALA A 539 -32.92 -18.26 -2.18
CA ALA A 539 -34.15 -18.11 -2.94
C ALA A 539 -34.07 -16.94 -3.92
N ASN A 540 -33.58 -15.78 -3.48
CA ASN A 540 -33.38 -14.60 -4.31
C ASN A 540 -32.37 -14.88 -5.42
N LEU A 541 -31.24 -15.53 -5.13
CA LEU A 541 -30.23 -15.91 -6.11
C LEU A 541 -30.84 -16.79 -7.20
N ARG A 542 -31.53 -17.87 -6.82
CA ARG A 542 -32.19 -18.79 -7.77
C ARG A 542 -33.23 -18.07 -8.64
N HIS A 543 -34.03 -17.19 -8.04
CA HIS A 543 -35.00 -16.38 -8.77
C HIS A 543 -34.32 -15.44 -9.77
N CYS A 544 -33.30 -14.69 -9.33
CA CYS A 544 -32.58 -13.74 -10.18
C CYS A 544 -31.84 -14.44 -11.33
N PHE A 545 -31.19 -15.58 -11.09
CA PHE A 545 -30.55 -16.36 -12.16
C PHE A 545 -31.55 -16.87 -13.20
N THR A 546 -32.75 -17.26 -12.75
CA THR A 546 -33.82 -17.66 -13.67
C THR A 546 -34.30 -16.48 -14.50
N ALA A 547 -34.56 -15.34 -13.86
CA ALA A 547 -34.99 -14.12 -14.53
C ALA A 547 -33.94 -13.58 -15.52
N LEU A 548 -32.65 -13.67 -15.19
CA LEU A 548 -31.55 -13.29 -16.09
C LEU A 548 -31.51 -14.13 -17.36
N ARG A 549 -31.70 -15.44 -17.25
CA ARG A 549 -31.81 -16.33 -18.42
C ARG A 549 -33.05 -16.00 -19.26
N GLN A 550 -34.17 -15.64 -18.63
CA GLN A 550 -35.38 -15.22 -19.34
C GLN A 550 -35.18 -13.90 -20.08
N ALA A 551 -34.55 -12.89 -19.45
CA ALA A 551 -34.22 -11.62 -20.10
C ALA A 551 -33.39 -11.83 -21.37
N ARG A 552 -32.41 -12.74 -21.33
CA ARG A 552 -31.66 -13.13 -22.52
C ARG A 552 -32.53 -13.78 -23.59
N GLN A 553 -33.44 -14.68 -23.24
CA GLN A 553 -34.33 -15.32 -24.22
C GLN A 553 -35.21 -14.29 -24.94
N GLN A 554 -35.69 -13.26 -24.21
CA GLN A 554 -36.49 -12.18 -24.79
C GLN A 554 -35.67 -11.27 -25.73
N ALA A 555 -34.35 -11.16 -25.52
CA ALA A 555 -33.45 -10.39 -26.40
C ALA A 555 -33.56 -10.80 -27.87
N PHE A 556 -33.58 -12.11 -28.13
CA PHE A 556 -33.64 -12.65 -29.48
C PHE A 556 -35.01 -12.48 -30.14
N MET A 557 -36.07 -12.35 -29.33
CA MET A 557 -37.44 -12.16 -29.79
C MET A 557 -37.71 -10.70 -30.21
N HIS A 558 -37.20 -9.73 -29.45
CA HIS A 558 -37.50 -8.31 -29.67
C HIS A 558 -36.44 -7.57 -30.51
N ARG A 559 -35.21 -8.11 -30.61
CA ARG A 559 -34.05 -7.44 -31.26
C ARG A 559 -33.83 -5.99 -30.78
N ASN A 560 -34.22 -5.70 -29.54
CA ASN A 560 -34.12 -4.37 -28.93
C ASN A 560 -33.19 -4.44 -27.71
N VAL A 561 -31.99 -3.88 -27.84
CA VAL A 561 -30.96 -3.91 -26.80
C VAL A 561 -31.38 -3.15 -25.53
N ASP A 562 -32.09 -2.04 -25.67
CA ASP A 562 -32.57 -1.26 -24.52
C ASP A 562 -33.56 -2.06 -23.67
N GLN A 563 -34.40 -2.88 -24.32
CA GLN A 563 -35.34 -3.76 -23.61
C GLN A 563 -34.60 -4.87 -22.86
N VAL A 564 -33.53 -5.44 -23.43
CA VAL A 564 -32.72 -6.47 -22.78
C VAL A 564 -32.05 -5.95 -21.52
N LEU A 565 -31.49 -4.74 -21.60
CA LEU A 565 -30.91 -4.07 -20.44
C LEU A 565 -31.95 -3.79 -19.37
N ALA A 566 -33.14 -3.31 -19.76
CA ALA A 566 -34.25 -3.05 -18.86
C ALA A 566 -34.74 -4.33 -18.16
N ASP A 567 -34.78 -5.46 -18.88
CA ASP A 567 -35.21 -6.75 -18.33
C ASP A 567 -34.12 -7.38 -17.43
N ALA A 568 -32.84 -7.19 -17.76
CA ALA A 568 -31.72 -7.74 -17.00
C ALA A 568 -31.37 -6.93 -15.74
N ILE A 569 -31.59 -5.62 -15.74
CA ILE A 569 -31.14 -4.77 -14.63
C ILE A 569 -31.90 -5.03 -13.32
N GLY A 570 -33.20 -5.30 -13.38
CA GLY A 570 -34.00 -5.57 -12.17
C GLY A 570 -33.49 -6.78 -11.38
N PRO A 571 -33.30 -7.95 -12.03
CA PRO A 571 -32.66 -9.11 -11.43
C PRO A 571 -31.23 -8.85 -10.95
N ILE A 572 -30.41 -8.10 -11.71
CA ILE A 572 -29.03 -7.75 -11.30
C ILE A 572 -29.04 -6.88 -10.03
N ASP A 573 -29.86 -5.83 -9.99
CA ASP A 573 -30.00 -4.94 -8.84
C ASP A 573 -30.40 -5.74 -7.59
N THR A 574 -31.43 -6.59 -7.72
CA THR A 574 -31.93 -7.44 -6.62
C THR A 574 -30.86 -8.40 -6.11
N LEU A 575 -30.12 -9.04 -7.02
CA LEU A 575 -29.03 -9.94 -6.69
C LEU A 575 -27.91 -9.21 -5.94
N LEU A 576 -27.39 -8.13 -6.52
CA LEU A 576 -26.26 -7.38 -5.95
C LEU A 576 -26.62 -6.78 -4.59
N VAL A 577 -27.82 -6.21 -4.44
CA VAL A 577 -28.29 -5.63 -3.18
C VAL A 577 -28.47 -6.70 -2.10
N SER A 578 -29.01 -7.87 -2.46
CA SER A 578 -29.18 -8.99 -1.52
C SER A 578 -27.83 -9.49 -1.02
N VAL A 579 -26.89 -9.71 -1.94
CA VAL A 579 -25.53 -10.14 -1.61
C VAL A 579 -24.81 -9.08 -0.79
N ALA A 580 -24.83 -7.81 -1.19
CA ALA A 580 -24.17 -6.72 -0.47
C ALA A 580 -24.69 -6.57 0.96
N THR A 581 -26.01 -6.68 1.17
CA THR A 581 -26.63 -6.62 2.50
C THR A 581 -26.12 -7.75 3.40
N VAL A 582 -26.04 -8.98 2.87
CA VAL A 582 -25.56 -10.15 3.63
C VAL A 582 -24.06 -10.04 3.88
N SER A 583 -23.25 -9.66 2.87
CA SER A 583 -21.81 -9.45 3.02
C SER A 583 -21.49 -8.38 4.07
N GLY A 584 -22.23 -7.27 4.09
CA GLY A 584 -22.05 -6.23 5.11
C GLY A 584 -22.37 -6.74 6.51
N PHE A 585 -23.43 -7.54 6.65
CA PHE A 585 -23.75 -8.16 7.95
C PHE A 585 -22.66 -9.13 8.41
N LEU A 586 -22.22 -10.03 7.53
CA LEU A 586 -21.19 -11.03 7.82
C LEU A 586 -19.85 -10.37 8.18
N ASN A 587 -19.44 -9.35 7.40
CA ASN A 587 -18.21 -8.59 7.66
C ASN A 587 -18.23 -7.90 9.03
N ALA A 588 -19.35 -7.29 9.44
CA ALA A 588 -19.46 -6.67 10.76
C ALA A 588 -19.39 -7.69 11.93
N LYS A 589 -19.53 -8.99 11.65
CA LYS A 589 -19.43 -10.08 12.62
C LYS A 589 -18.15 -10.89 12.46
N ASP A 590 -17.25 -10.50 11.56
CA ASP A 590 -16.05 -11.28 11.21
C ASP A 590 -16.40 -12.72 10.79
N LEU A 591 -17.47 -12.85 10.01
CA LEU A 591 -17.96 -14.12 9.47
C LEU A 591 -17.83 -14.14 7.95
N ALA A 592 -17.76 -15.35 7.39
CA ALA A 592 -17.84 -15.61 5.95
C ALA A 592 -19.14 -16.34 5.60
N LEU A 593 -19.57 -16.22 4.34
CA LEU A 593 -20.65 -17.06 3.82
C LEU A 593 -20.16 -18.51 3.75
N PRO A 594 -20.83 -19.48 4.38
CA PRO A 594 -20.44 -20.88 4.28
C PRO A 594 -20.62 -21.38 2.85
N HIS A 595 -19.58 -22.00 2.29
CA HIS A 595 -19.61 -22.57 0.93
C HIS A 595 -20.66 -23.69 0.80
N ASP A 596 -20.90 -24.44 1.88
CA ASP A 596 -21.87 -25.54 1.96
C ASP A 596 -23.31 -25.09 2.24
N SER A 597 -23.55 -23.79 2.41
CA SER A 597 -24.91 -23.26 2.53
C SER A 597 -25.69 -23.31 1.21
N ASP A 598 -27.02 -23.27 1.27
CA ASP A 598 -27.89 -23.17 0.09
C ASP A 598 -27.55 -21.99 -0.84
N ALA A 599 -27.08 -20.88 -0.26
CA ALA A 599 -26.64 -19.71 -1.01
C ALA A 599 -25.27 -19.95 -1.67
N GLY A 600 -24.34 -20.59 -0.95
CA GLY A 600 -23.04 -21.01 -1.49
C GLY A 600 -23.17 -22.02 -2.63
N ASP A 601 -24.06 -23.00 -2.50
CA ASP A 601 -24.41 -23.95 -3.56
C ASP A 601 -25.05 -23.25 -4.77
N ALA A 602 -25.98 -22.31 -4.54
CA ALA A 602 -26.60 -21.54 -5.63
C ALA A 602 -25.56 -20.71 -6.41
N LEU A 603 -24.61 -20.06 -5.73
CA LEU A 603 -23.51 -19.33 -6.34
C LEU A 603 -22.56 -20.27 -7.10
N SER A 604 -22.20 -21.39 -6.50
CA SER A 604 -21.30 -22.39 -7.10
C SER A 604 -21.88 -22.99 -8.38
N LYS A 605 -23.15 -23.39 -8.36
CA LYS A 605 -23.87 -23.89 -9.55
C LYS A 605 -23.98 -22.86 -10.67
N ALA A 606 -23.94 -21.58 -10.33
CA ALA A 606 -23.93 -20.48 -11.30
C ALA A 606 -22.50 -20.10 -11.76
N GLY A 607 -21.44 -20.70 -11.22
CA GLY A 607 -20.06 -20.32 -11.52
C GLY A 607 -19.69 -18.93 -10.99
N LEU A 608 -20.33 -18.50 -9.89
CA LEU A 608 -20.22 -17.16 -9.32
C LEU A 608 -19.72 -17.16 -7.86
N TRP A 609 -19.19 -18.28 -7.37
CA TRP A 609 -18.61 -18.34 -6.03
C TRP A 609 -17.40 -17.41 -5.87
N GLU A 610 -16.43 -17.50 -6.77
CA GLU A 610 -15.25 -16.62 -6.75
C GLU A 610 -15.60 -15.15 -7.01
N TRP A 611 -16.56 -14.91 -7.90
CA TRP A 611 -17.15 -13.58 -8.08
C TRP A 611 -17.71 -13.02 -6.77
N TYR A 612 -18.42 -13.84 -5.98
CA TYR A 612 -18.99 -13.42 -4.71
C TYR A 612 -17.88 -13.03 -3.72
N LEU A 613 -16.82 -13.83 -3.61
CA LEU A 613 -15.68 -13.54 -2.74
C LEU A 613 -15.02 -12.21 -3.12
N LEU A 614 -14.76 -12.00 -4.42
CA LEU A 614 -14.23 -10.73 -4.93
C LEU A 614 -15.19 -9.57 -4.66
N PHE A 615 -16.49 -9.76 -4.87
CA PHE A 615 -17.50 -8.71 -4.65
C PHE A 615 -17.60 -8.30 -3.18
N ALA A 616 -17.58 -9.26 -2.26
CA ALA A 616 -17.56 -8.98 -0.83
C ALA A 616 -16.29 -8.20 -0.44
N LYS A 617 -15.13 -8.57 -1.01
CA LYS A 617 -13.84 -7.87 -0.81
C LYS A 617 -13.88 -6.43 -1.32
N ASP A 618 -14.41 -6.22 -2.53
CA ASP A 618 -14.53 -4.88 -3.14
C ASP A 618 -15.49 -3.98 -2.37
N LEU A 619 -16.60 -4.53 -1.86
CA LEU A 619 -17.50 -3.79 -0.97
C LEU A 619 -16.82 -3.38 0.34
N GLY A 620 -16.05 -4.28 0.95
CA GLY A 620 -15.26 -3.99 2.15
C GLY A 620 -14.22 -2.90 1.92
N ARG A 621 -13.53 -2.94 0.78
CA ARG A 621 -12.55 -1.91 0.39
C ARG A 621 -13.20 -0.58 0.08
N HIS A 622 -14.33 -0.59 -0.63
CA HIS A 622 -15.13 0.61 -0.86
C HIS A 622 -15.50 1.28 0.46
N TYR A 623 -15.95 0.50 1.45
CA TYR A 623 -16.20 1.01 2.79
C TYR A 623 -14.93 1.58 3.47
N ALA A 624 -13.79 0.90 3.34
CA ALA A 624 -12.53 1.34 3.93
C ALA A 624 -12.00 2.65 3.32
N THR A 625 -12.20 2.87 2.02
CA THR A 625 -11.73 4.06 1.29
C THR A 625 -12.72 5.22 1.31
N ARG A 626 -13.87 5.08 1.99
CA ARG A 626 -14.94 6.10 2.05
C ARG A 626 -14.50 7.51 2.39
N GLU A 627 -13.40 7.63 3.12
CA GLU A 627 -12.89 8.92 3.55
C GLU A 627 -12.05 9.63 2.48
N ARG A 628 -11.60 8.89 1.46
CA ARG A 628 -10.71 9.32 0.39
C ARG A 628 -11.39 9.46 -0.97
N TRP A 629 -12.69 9.14 -1.08
CA TRP A 629 -13.41 9.29 -2.34
C TRP A 629 -13.33 10.74 -2.83
N ALA A 630 -13.02 10.89 -4.11
CA ALA A 630 -12.77 12.17 -4.75
C ALA A 630 -13.58 12.35 -6.03
N SER A 631 -14.04 11.26 -6.66
CA SER A 631 -14.72 11.33 -7.95
C SER A 631 -15.72 10.18 -8.17
N PRO A 632 -16.63 10.32 -9.13
CA PRO A 632 -17.53 9.22 -9.52
C PRO A 632 -16.83 7.92 -9.92
N SER A 633 -15.56 8.00 -10.35
CA SER A 633 -14.74 6.82 -10.69
C SER A 633 -14.48 5.90 -9.49
N ASP A 634 -14.64 6.38 -8.25
CA ASP A 634 -14.56 5.53 -7.05
C ASP A 634 -15.67 4.45 -7.00
N LEU A 635 -16.68 4.51 -7.88
CA LEU A 635 -17.67 3.44 -8.06
C LEU A 635 -17.30 2.41 -9.13
N GLU A 636 -16.27 2.64 -9.95
CA GLU A 636 -15.90 1.75 -11.06
C GLU A 636 -15.67 0.29 -10.63
N PRO A 637 -15.02 -0.01 -9.49
CA PRO A 637 -14.90 -1.40 -9.03
C PRO A 637 -16.26 -2.09 -8.87
N LEU A 638 -17.24 -1.40 -8.29
CA LEU A 638 -18.61 -1.93 -8.12
C LEU A 638 -19.35 -2.05 -9.45
N ILE A 639 -19.12 -1.12 -10.39
CA ILE A 639 -19.68 -1.20 -11.75
C ILE A 639 -19.15 -2.43 -12.49
N GLY A 640 -17.89 -2.80 -12.30
CA GLY A 640 -17.31 -4.02 -12.86
C GLY A 640 -18.08 -5.29 -12.49
N HIS A 641 -18.66 -5.35 -11.29
CA HIS A 641 -19.50 -6.48 -10.88
C HIS A 641 -20.85 -6.53 -11.62
N ILE A 642 -21.42 -5.38 -11.98
CA ILE A 642 -22.64 -5.30 -12.80
C ILE A 642 -22.36 -5.88 -14.19
N GLU A 643 -21.25 -5.48 -14.80
CA GLU A 643 -20.82 -6.00 -16.10
C GLU A 643 -20.52 -7.50 -16.05
N ARG A 644 -19.81 -7.96 -15.01
CA ARG A 644 -19.52 -9.39 -14.83
C ARG A 644 -20.79 -10.25 -14.80
N LEU A 645 -21.89 -9.73 -14.25
CA LEU A 645 -23.20 -10.40 -14.26
C LEU A 645 -23.87 -10.32 -15.64
N LEU A 646 -23.76 -9.19 -16.36
CA LEU A 646 -24.24 -9.08 -17.74
C LEU A 646 -23.53 -10.07 -18.67
N TRP A 647 -22.24 -10.32 -18.47
CA TRP A 647 -21.50 -11.31 -19.26
C TRP A 647 -22.07 -12.73 -19.12
N THR A 648 -22.67 -13.08 -17.98
CA THR A 648 -23.31 -14.40 -17.78
C THR A 648 -24.53 -14.61 -18.68
N VAL A 649 -25.14 -13.51 -19.14
CA VAL A 649 -26.27 -13.52 -20.07
C VAL A 649 -25.87 -13.06 -21.48
N GLY A 650 -24.58 -12.97 -21.77
CA GLY A 650 -24.08 -12.62 -23.10
C GLY A 650 -24.25 -11.15 -23.47
N VAL A 651 -24.46 -10.26 -22.51
CA VAL A 651 -24.54 -8.82 -22.76
C VAL A 651 -23.18 -8.20 -22.46
N ILE A 652 -22.56 -7.57 -23.45
CA ILE A 652 -21.22 -6.96 -23.34
C ILE A 652 -21.36 -5.47 -23.58
N VAL A 653 -20.81 -4.68 -22.66
CA VAL A 653 -20.78 -3.22 -22.78
C VAL A 653 -19.34 -2.75 -23.00
N SER A 654 -19.12 -2.01 -24.08
CA SER A 654 -17.80 -1.58 -24.52
C SER A 654 -17.80 -0.08 -24.81
N LYS A 655 -16.98 0.69 -24.10
CA LYS A 655 -16.80 2.12 -24.35
C LYS A 655 -15.59 2.32 -25.27
N THR A 656 -15.82 2.87 -26.45
CA THR A 656 -14.80 3.17 -27.46
C THR A 656 -14.72 4.68 -27.70
N ASP A 657 -13.71 5.13 -28.45
CA ASP A 657 -13.61 6.55 -28.87
C ASP A 657 -14.82 6.99 -29.70
N SER A 658 -15.46 6.05 -30.41
CA SER A 658 -16.67 6.28 -31.21
C SER A 658 -17.97 6.29 -30.40
N GLY A 659 -17.91 5.98 -29.09
CA GLY A 659 -19.06 5.91 -28.20
C GLY A 659 -19.23 4.55 -27.52
N LEU A 660 -20.39 4.38 -26.90
CA LEU A 660 -20.78 3.18 -26.16
C LEU A 660 -21.42 2.13 -27.09
N TRP A 661 -20.92 0.90 -27.03
CA TRP A 661 -21.43 -0.26 -27.75
C TRP A 661 -22.00 -1.27 -26.77
N ILE A 662 -23.17 -1.83 -27.09
CA ILE A 662 -23.80 -2.90 -26.31
C ILE A 662 -24.12 -4.04 -27.24
N ASP A 663 -23.40 -5.14 -27.06
CA ASP A 663 -23.51 -6.34 -27.88
C ASP A 663 -24.27 -7.44 -27.11
N VAL A 664 -25.17 -8.13 -27.79
CA VAL A 664 -25.81 -9.36 -27.29
C VAL A 664 -25.26 -10.54 -28.08
N ILE A 665 -24.53 -11.41 -27.40
CA ILE A 665 -23.90 -12.58 -28.01
C ILE A 665 -24.95 -13.65 -28.30
N ASP A 666 -24.93 -14.19 -29.52
CA ASP A 666 -25.83 -15.27 -29.94
C ASP A 666 -25.52 -16.61 -29.27
N ASP A 667 -26.50 -17.52 -29.31
CA ASP A 667 -26.37 -18.84 -28.68
C ASP A 667 -25.23 -19.69 -29.25
N ALA A 668 -24.78 -19.44 -30.49
CA ALA A 668 -23.66 -20.15 -31.09
C ALA A 668 -22.31 -19.73 -30.48
N ARG A 669 -22.16 -18.46 -30.10
CA ARG A 669 -20.94 -17.90 -29.52
C ARG A 669 -20.91 -17.95 -28.00
N MET A 670 -22.05 -18.15 -27.35
CA MET A 670 -22.16 -18.19 -25.88
C MET A 670 -21.30 -19.27 -25.20
N PRO A 671 -21.16 -20.50 -25.73
CA PRO A 671 -20.23 -21.48 -25.16
C PRO A 671 -18.77 -21.02 -25.14
N VAL A 672 -18.36 -20.13 -26.07
CA VAL A 672 -17.01 -19.56 -26.08
C VAL A 672 -16.86 -18.54 -24.95
N LEU A 673 -17.86 -17.67 -24.78
CA LEU A 673 -17.88 -16.72 -23.68
C LEU A 673 -17.90 -17.44 -22.32
N GLU A 674 -18.72 -18.48 -22.18
CA GLU A 674 -18.76 -19.31 -20.96
C GLU A 674 -17.41 -19.94 -20.66
N LYS A 675 -16.66 -20.41 -21.67
CA LYS A 675 -15.29 -20.90 -21.47
C LYS A 675 -14.35 -19.81 -20.95
N ILE A 676 -14.44 -18.58 -21.46
CA ILE A 676 -13.62 -17.45 -20.97
C ILE A 676 -13.98 -17.11 -19.51
N LEU A 677 -15.26 -17.19 -19.15
CA LEU A 677 -15.73 -16.89 -17.80
C LEU A 677 -15.49 -18.03 -16.80
N LEU A 678 -15.41 -19.29 -17.26
CA LEU A 678 -15.26 -20.48 -16.42
C LEU A 678 -13.81 -21.01 -16.35
N ALA A 679 -12.98 -20.80 -17.37
CA ALA A 679 -11.53 -21.06 -17.32
C ALA A 679 -10.88 -20.16 -16.28
#